data_AF-A0A497HAF7-F1
#
_entry.id   AF-A0A497HAF7-F1
#
_cell.length_a   1.000
_cell.length_b   1.000
_cell.length_c   1.000
_cell.angle_alpha   90.00
_cell.angle_beta   90.00
_cell.angle_gamma   90.00
#
_symmetry.space_group_name_H-M   'P 1'
#
loop_
_entity.id
_entity.type
_entity.pdbx_description
1 polymer ?
#
loop_
_entity_poly.entity_id
_entity_poly.type
_entity_poly.pdbx_seq_one_letter_code
_entity_poly.pdbx_strand_id
1 'polypeptide(L)'
;MRSGLGMYLPILSICIILISNYSVVGISTDEMIAEKSMSFSFKEPSIMSTDEFVSIELSESNGSIIITGYPLLPSQVKVFRLPFGSKVLDVKVDVYDSYKLPLEKKITPSPTPYIIGSKPDIDLNQINYDFNIYPEDWFRYDLGAGIYKEKRYLFVTVELYPVRYLPREDKILVAKSMDIDIEYIPPLDKSFVDPTSDHMFVIISPADFVGEIQPLVDHKIHRGISTRLVTLDEIYNGVYFPAQGRDDAEKIKYFIKDAIENWDTTFVLLVGDVNHFPARETHIKVSDSDKEIFVSDLYYADIYNETYSFSSWDTNDNDVFAEYNWNNNTDDIDFHPDVYLSRIPCIDRNQVSDVVNKIIQYENNKAYTQDWFTNIITAGGDSFPGDSVDEGEYVNEAVIKIMNTFIPNKIWDSNGRLGGYSPSGLSEIESAFNEGAGFVDFSGHGNPTTWATHRHNTSIWIPTPAGGLFSSQISNFKNGNKLPIVITGACSVGKYNSNSNCFSWSFVANPYGGGIASMGATALGYAYVGKYVTYGLIEGMVLDMFRAYKTGALTFGEIWVDGLNRYIRGHLDAGDYKTILEWQPFGDPALAIAEESNPPEQPTINGPSHGKPGEEYTFEAQTTDPDGDKIYYLFDWGDGSYSNWIGPSTSGETIQATHIWKEKGNYNVRVKAKDEHGVIGPWSDPITISMSKSKARYDTIFHLDIHQLRLLRTLFFHYLLYSSC
;
A
#
# COMPACT_ATOMS: atom_id res chain seq x y z
N MET A 1 -50.08 1.80 33.89
CA MET A 1 -49.12 1.59 35.00
C MET A 1 -48.12 0.54 34.54
N ARG A 2 -46.82 0.88 34.57
CA ARG A 2 -45.62 0.08 34.21
C ARG A 2 -45.46 -0.22 32.71
N SER A 3 -44.64 0.51 31.94
CA SER A 3 -43.15 0.61 31.91
C SER A 3 -42.46 -0.70 31.49
N GLY A 4 -42.27 -0.88 30.19
CA GLY A 4 -41.30 -1.82 29.63
C GLY A 4 -40.16 -1.01 28.99
N LEU A 5 -39.04 -0.88 29.72
CA LEU A 5 -37.78 -0.39 29.15
C LEU A 5 -37.16 -1.53 28.35
N GLY A 6 -36.91 -1.24 27.07
CA GLY A 6 -36.03 -2.05 26.22
C GLY A 6 -34.60 -1.97 26.72
N MET A 7 -33.95 -3.13 26.74
CA MET A 7 -32.57 -3.33 27.12
C MET A 7 -31.68 -2.83 25.97
N TYR A 8 -31.12 -1.63 26.12
CA TYR A 8 -30.04 -1.12 25.28
C TYR A 8 -28.76 -1.90 25.63
N LEU A 9 -28.17 -2.62 24.66
CA LEU A 9 -26.76 -3.00 24.70
C LEU A 9 -25.94 -1.75 24.32
N PRO A 10 -25.04 -1.25 25.17
CA PRO A 10 -23.99 -0.36 24.70
C PRO A 10 -22.90 -1.21 24.05
N ILE A 11 -22.62 -0.91 22.79
CA ILE A 11 -21.36 -1.25 22.11
C ILE A 11 -20.27 -0.57 22.94
N LEU A 12 -19.46 -1.35 23.64
CA LEU A 12 -18.32 -0.82 24.38
C LEU A 12 -17.26 -0.38 23.36
N SER A 13 -17.21 0.92 23.10
CA SER A 13 -16.09 1.57 22.44
C SER A 13 -14.80 1.25 23.21
N ILE A 14 -13.80 0.76 22.48
CA ILE A 14 -12.47 0.43 22.97
C ILE A 14 -11.85 1.70 23.59
N CYS A 15 -11.63 1.70 24.90
CA CYS A 15 -10.77 2.68 25.54
C CYS A 15 -9.33 2.22 25.39
N ILE A 16 -8.62 2.75 24.38
CA ILE A 16 -7.16 2.83 24.41
C ILE A 16 -6.85 3.86 25.50
N ILE A 17 -6.40 3.43 26.67
CA ILE A 17 -5.92 4.37 27.68
C ILE A 17 -4.48 4.74 27.31
N LEU A 18 -4.34 5.80 26.50
CA LEU A 18 -3.08 6.49 26.31
C LEU A 18 -2.77 7.29 27.58
N ILE A 19 -1.96 6.73 28.47
CA ILE A 19 -1.35 7.52 29.55
C ILE A 19 0.06 7.89 29.09
N SER A 20 0.21 9.05 28.44
CA SER A 20 1.53 9.68 28.27
C SER A 20 1.90 10.40 29.58
N ASN A 21 2.37 9.65 30.57
CA ASN A 21 2.95 10.26 31.76
C ASN A 21 4.36 10.78 31.42
N TYR A 22 4.49 12.09 31.24
CA TYR A 22 5.79 12.75 31.28
C TYR A 22 6.21 12.90 32.75
N SER A 23 6.97 11.94 33.25
CA SER A 23 7.61 12.04 34.57
C SER A 23 9.00 12.65 34.40
N VAL A 24 9.14 13.97 34.54
CA VAL A 24 10.47 14.58 34.72
C VAL A 24 10.83 14.48 36.20
N VAL A 25 11.63 13.48 36.57
CA VAL A 25 12.21 13.39 37.92
C VAL A 25 13.54 14.17 37.95
N GLY A 26 13.73 14.98 39.00
CA GLY A 26 14.67 16.10 39.04
C GLY A 26 16.18 15.78 39.09
N ILE A 27 16.90 16.47 38.20
CA ILE A 27 18.20 17.17 38.28
C ILE A 27 19.30 16.58 39.19
N SER A 28 20.34 16.05 38.54
CA SER A 28 21.75 16.37 38.82
C SER A 28 22.45 16.61 37.47
N THR A 29 23.60 17.30 37.43
CA THR A 29 24.26 17.82 36.22
C THR A 29 24.97 16.77 35.34
N ASP A 30 24.42 15.57 35.21
CA ASP A 30 24.88 14.47 34.36
C ASP A 30 23.70 14.04 33.45
N GLU A 31 23.99 13.63 32.21
CA GLU A 31 23.06 13.22 31.12
C GLU A 31 21.58 12.98 31.53
N MET A 32 20.65 13.80 31.01
CA MET A 32 19.22 13.67 31.32
C MET A 32 18.65 12.39 30.71
N ILE A 33 18.44 11.34 31.48
CA ILE A 33 17.77 10.11 31.01
C ILE A 33 16.28 10.39 30.83
N ALA A 34 15.74 10.03 29.66
CA ALA A 34 14.34 10.10 29.30
C ALA A 34 13.78 8.69 29.06
N GLU A 35 12.46 8.55 29.19
CA GLU A 35 11.76 7.26 29.10
C GLU A 35 10.58 7.35 28.12
N LYS A 36 10.31 6.26 27.40
CA LYS A 36 9.07 6.04 26.66
C LYS A 36 8.51 4.65 26.97
N SER A 37 7.23 4.60 27.28
CA SER A 37 6.55 3.34 27.62
C SER A 37 5.28 3.10 26.81
N MET A 38 4.91 1.84 26.61
CA MET A 38 3.63 1.44 26.01
C MET A 38 3.20 0.06 26.48
N SER A 39 1.93 -0.07 26.85
CA SER A 39 1.32 -1.33 27.27
C SER A 39 0.46 -1.95 26.17
N PHE A 40 0.53 -3.27 26.05
CA PHE A 40 -0.32 -4.09 25.20
C PHE A 40 -1.06 -5.13 26.02
N SER A 41 -2.32 -5.38 25.66
CA SER A 41 -3.13 -6.45 26.24
C SER A 41 -3.65 -7.35 25.13
N PHE A 42 -3.62 -8.66 25.34
CA PHE A 42 -3.93 -9.66 24.33
C PHE A 42 -5.11 -10.52 24.79
N LYS A 43 -6.10 -10.66 23.92
CA LYS A 43 -7.19 -11.62 24.12
C LYS A 43 -6.70 -13.05 23.87
N GLU A 44 -7.56 -14.00 24.20
CA GLU A 44 -7.34 -15.38 23.82
C GLU A 44 -7.26 -15.52 22.29
N PRO A 45 -6.20 -16.15 21.75
CA PRO A 45 -6.05 -16.31 20.31
C PRO A 45 -7.06 -17.31 19.75
N SER A 46 -7.49 -17.07 18.52
CA SER A 46 -8.30 -18.01 17.75
C SER A 46 -7.41 -19.10 17.19
N ILE A 47 -7.78 -20.37 17.42
CA ILE A 47 -7.08 -21.55 16.90
C ILE A 47 -7.94 -22.14 15.78
N MET A 48 -7.46 -22.08 14.55
CA MET A 48 -8.17 -22.60 13.38
C MET A 48 -7.51 -23.86 12.87
N SER A 49 -8.24 -24.97 12.90
CA SER A 49 -7.75 -26.26 12.42
C SER A 49 -7.96 -26.42 10.91
N THR A 50 -6.91 -26.83 10.20
CA THR A 50 -7.00 -27.41 8.85
C THR A 50 -6.89 -28.94 8.94
N ASP A 51 -6.85 -29.63 7.80
CA ASP A 51 -6.70 -31.09 7.76
C ASP A 51 -5.38 -31.57 8.37
N GLU A 52 -4.30 -30.79 8.24
CA GLU A 52 -2.94 -31.19 8.69
C GLU A 52 -2.38 -30.36 9.85
N PHE A 53 -2.72 -29.07 9.94
CA PHE A 53 -2.11 -28.12 10.89
C PHE A 53 -3.17 -27.29 11.63
N VAL A 54 -2.70 -26.45 12.57
CA VAL A 54 -3.49 -25.36 13.16
C VAL A 54 -2.85 -24.01 12.84
N SER A 55 -3.68 -23.01 12.52
CA SER A 55 -3.24 -21.62 12.40
C SER A 55 -3.66 -20.82 13.63
N ILE A 56 -2.79 -19.95 14.11
CA ILE A 56 -3.03 -19.11 15.28
C ILE A 56 -3.27 -17.68 14.81
N GLU A 57 -4.42 -17.11 15.20
CA GLU A 57 -4.75 -15.71 14.94
C GLU A 57 -4.94 -14.95 16.24
N LEU A 58 -4.37 -13.75 16.30
CA LEU A 58 -4.51 -12.84 17.42
C LEU A 58 -4.95 -11.47 16.88
N SER A 59 -6.16 -11.03 17.28
CA SER A 59 -6.81 -9.85 16.67
C SER A 59 -6.04 -8.55 16.86
N GLU A 60 -5.22 -8.49 17.91
CA GLU A 60 -4.41 -7.35 18.28
C GLU A 60 -3.09 -7.29 17.52
N SER A 61 -2.68 -8.37 16.85
CA SER A 61 -1.42 -8.45 16.11
C SER A 61 -1.48 -7.72 14.76
N ASN A 62 -0.38 -7.08 14.41
CA ASN A 62 -0.19 -6.39 13.12
C ASN A 62 0.97 -6.97 12.29
N GLY A 63 1.58 -8.05 12.74
CA GLY A 63 2.67 -8.76 12.08
C GLY A 63 2.59 -10.26 12.29
N SER A 64 3.54 -10.96 11.67
CA SER A 64 3.72 -12.40 11.81
C SER A 64 5.22 -12.71 11.83
N ILE A 65 5.62 -13.68 12.62
CA ILE A 65 6.97 -14.25 12.61
C ILE A 65 7.04 -15.24 11.45
N ILE A 66 7.77 -14.88 10.41
CA ILE A 66 7.91 -15.68 9.19
C ILE A 66 9.38 -16.03 9.04
N ILE A 67 9.70 -17.29 9.32
CA ILE A 67 11.05 -17.83 9.18
C ILE A 67 10.93 -19.16 8.49
N THR A 68 11.54 -19.29 7.30
CA THR A 68 11.47 -20.52 6.50
C THR A 68 11.89 -21.73 7.35
N GLY A 69 11.04 -22.76 7.38
CA GLY A 69 11.25 -23.97 8.17
C GLY A 69 10.80 -23.89 9.64
N TYR A 70 10.32 -22.74 10.13
CA TYR A 70 9.76 -22.59 11.49
C TYR A 70 8.24 -22.33 11.45
N PRO A 71 7.51 -22.57 12.56
CA PRO A 71 6.07 -22.34 12.62
C PRO A 71 5.69 -20.86 12.46
N LEU A 72 4.57 -20.60 11.78
CA LEU A 72 4.00 -19.28 11.60
C LEU A 72 3.26 -18.85 12.87
N LEU A 73 3.67 -17.75 13.48
CA LEU A 73 3.06 -17.20 14.69
C LEU A 73 2.74 -15.70 14.53
N PRO A 74 1.67 -15.20 15.16
CA PRO A 74 1.37 -13.77 15.15
C PRO A 74 2.40 -12.97 15.97
N SER A 75 2.76 -11.77 15.50
CA SER A 75 3.60 -10.82 16.22
C SER A 75 2.96 -9.43 16.29
N GLN A 76 3.40 -8.63 17.26
CA GLN A 76 2.94 -7.25 17.43
C GLN A 76 4.12 -6.29 17.33
N VAL A 77 4.18 -5.54 16.23
CA VAL A 77 5.25 -4.57 15.93
C VAL A 77 4.83 -3.17 16.37
N LYS A 78 5.73 -2.48 17.08
CA LYS A 78 5.59 -1.07 17.44
C LYS A 78 6.87 -0.31 17.16
N VAL A 79 6.74 0.74 16.33
CA VAL A 79 7.82 1.70 16.09
C VAL A 79 7.64 2.91 17.02
N PHE A 80 8.69 3.23 17.78
CA PHE A 80 8.83 4.48 18.52
C PHE A 80 9.77 5.41 17.76
N ARG A 81 9.47 6.71 17.83
CA ARG A 81 10.30 7.77 17.22
C ARG A 81 10.92 8.58 18.34
N LEU A 82 12.22 8.49 18.49
CA LEU A 82 13.02 9.28 19.42
C LEU A 82 13.63 10.47 18.68
N PRO A 83 13.91 11.61 19.36
CA PRO A 83 14.60 12.73 18.74
C PRO A 83 15.89 12.27 18.04
N PHE A 84 16.15 12.78 16.83
CA PHE A 84 17.42 12.54 16.14
C PHE A 84 18.60 13.00 16.99
N GLY A 85 19.63 12.18 17.13
CA GLY A 85 20.74 12.33 18.07
C GLY A 85 20.58 11.59 19.42
N SER A 86 19.47 10.90 19.67
CA SER A 86 19.24 10.15 20.91
C SER A 86 20.11 8.89 21.02
N LYS A 87 20.52 8.53 22.24
CA LYS A 87 21.22 7.27 22.53
C LYS A 87 20.33 6.36 23.38
N VAL A 88 19.91 5.22 22.83
CA VAL A 88 19.15 4.22 23.58
C VAL A 88 20.07 3.55 24.62
N LEU A 89 19.60 3.48 25.87
CA LEU A 89 20.28 2.86 27.00
C LEU A 89 19.76 1.45 27.26
N ASP A 90 18.44 1.27 27.24
CA ASP A 90 17.78 -0.01 27.47
C ASP A 90 16.43 -0.08 26.74
N VAL A 91 16.06 -1.27 26.29
CA VAL A 91 14.72 -1.60 25.79
C VAL A 91 14.27 -2.85 26.53
N LYS A 92 13.31 -2.67 27.43
CA LYS A 92 12.81 -3.72 28.30
C LYS A 92 11.36 -4.06 27.95
N VAL A 93 11.02 -5.34 28.04
CA VAL A 93 9.64 -5.80 27.96
C VAL A 93 9.30 -6.63 29.18
N ASP A 94 8.35 -6.13 29.99
CA ASP A 94 7.78 -6.87 31.11
C ASP A 94 6.55 -7.64 30.64
N VAL A 95 6.54 -8.96 30.86
CA VAL A 95 5.42 -9.85 30.51
C VAL A 95 4.60 -10.14 31.76
N TYR A 96 3.33 -9.74 31.75
CA TYR A 96 2.43 -9.90 32.88
C TYR A 96 1.38 -10.98 32.59
N ASP A 97 1.37 -11.98 33.46
CA ASP A 97 0.59 -13.22 33.32
C ASP A 97 0.84 -13.99 32.02
N SER A 98 0.89 -15.32 32.12
CA SER A 98 0.80 -16.17 30.94
C SER A 98 0.00 -17.42 31.25
N TYR A 99 -0.60 -18.00 30.22
CA TYR A 99 -1.36 -19.24 30.32
C TYR A 99 -1.10 -20.12 29.12
N LYS A 100 -1.33 -21.43 29.30
CA LYS A 100 -1.12 -22.43 28.26
C LYS A 100 -2.45 -22.86 27.67
N LEU A 101 -2.50 -22.99 26.34
CA LEU A 101 -3.63 -23.60 25.62
C LEU A 101 -3.16 -24.86 24.89
N PRO A 102 -3.91 -25.96 24.95
CA PRO A 102 -3.60 -27.18 24.22
C PRO A 102 -3.84 -27.01 22.72
N LEU A 103 -3.06 -27.71 21.91
CA LEU A 103 -3.22 -27.82 20.46
C LEU A 103 -3.48 -29.28 20.08
N GLU A 104 -4.37 -29.49 19.12
CA GLU A 104 -4.67 -30.82 18.59
C GLU A 104 -3.69 -31.27 17.51
N LYS A 105 -3.00 -30.32 16.86
CA LYS A 105 -2.04 -30.56 15.77
C LYS A 105 -0.86 -29.58 15.87
N LYS A 106 0.16 -29.79 15.04
CA LYS A 106 1.29 -28.85 14.90
C LYS A 106 0.81 -27.54 14.25
N ILE A 107 1.45 -26.43 14.63
CA ILE A 107 1.17 -25.11 14.04
C ILE A 107 1.63 -25.09 12.59
N THR A 108 0.87 -24.46 11.70
CA THR A 108 1.22 -24.30 10.28
C THR A 108 2.64 -23.75 10.13
N PRO A 109 3.48 -24.34 9.25
CA PRO A 109 4.80 -23.79 8.94
C PRO A 109 4.71 -22.41 8.29
N SER A 110 5.75 -21.60 8.48
CA SER A 110 5.94 -20.36 7.72
C SER A 110 6.03 -20.67 6.22
N PRO A 111 5.48 -19.80 5.35
CA PRO A 111 5.61 -19.95 3.91
C PRO A 111 7.08 -19.84 3.46
N THR A 112 7.43 -20.58 2.41
CA THR A 112 8.75 -20.47 1.75
C THR A 112 8.68 -19.42 0.64
N PRO A 113 9.68 -18.53 0.52
CA PRO A 113 9.74 -17.56 -0.56
C PRO A 113 10.13 -18.24 -1.89
N TYR A 114 9.52 -17.81 -2.99
CA TYR A 114 9.85 -18.25 -4.35
C TYR A 114 10.08 -17.06 -5.26
N ILE A 115 10.99 -17.20 -6.23
CA ILE A 115 11.12 -16.23 -7.31
C ILE A 115 9.80 -16.21 -8.07
N ILE A 116 9.24 -15.02 -8.28
CA ILE A 116 7.99 -14.85 -9.03
C ILE A 116 8.16 -15.42 -10.44
N GLY A 117 7.36 -16.44 -10.80
CA GLY A 117 7.44 -17.16 -12.09
C GLY A 117 8.22 -18.47 -12.06
N SER A 118 8.80 -18.84 -10.91
CA SER A 118 9.30 -20.20 -10.68
C SER A 118 8.16 -21.14 -10.25
N LYS A 119 8.35 -22.44 -10.45
CA LYS A 119 7.39 -23.45 -9.96
C LYS A 119 7.69 -23.74 -8.48
N PRO A 120 6.73 -23.56 -7.55
CA PRO A 120 6.93 -23.90 -6.16
C PRO A 120 7.17 -25.41 -5.99
N ASP A 121 8.10 -25.79 -5.13
CA ASP A 121 8.33 -27.18 -4.70
C ASP A 121 8.26 -27.21 -3.16
N ILE A 122 7.08 -27.51 -2.63
CA ILE A 122 6.82 -27.49 -1.18
C ILE A 122 7.45 -28.74 -0.55
N ASP A 123 8.69 -28.63 -0.08
CA ASP A 123 9.31 -29.70 0.71
C ASP A 123 8.91 -29.60 2.19
N LEU A 124 7.78 -30.23 2.54
CA LEU A 124 7.30 -30.33 3.93
C LEU A 124 8.27 -31.08 4.86
N ASN A 125 9.30 -31.76 4.34
CA ASN A 125 10.27 -32.49 5.17
C ASN A 125 11.32 -31.58 5.84
N GLN A 126 11.32 -30.28 5.55
CA GLN A 126 12.26 -29.31 6.12
C GLN A 126 11.71 -28.52 7.32
N ILE A 127 10.51 -28.83 7.79
CA ILE A 127 9.92 -28.08 8.91
C ILE A 127 10.54 -28.54 10.24
N ASN A 128 11.20 -27.60 10.91
CA ASN A 128 11.77 -27.82 12.21
C ASN A 128 10.70 -27.62 13.30
N TYR A 129 10.40 -28.70 14.04
CA TYR A 129 9.64 -28.65 15.30
C TYR A 129 10.46 -29.16 16.48
N ASP A 130 11.77 -29.41 16.29
CA ASP A 130 12.65 -29.96 17.31
C ASP A 130 13.30 -28.86 18.15
N PHE A 131 12.45 -28.11 18.85
CA PHE A 131 12.86 -27.10 19.83
C PHE A 131 11.98 -27.17 21.08
N ASN A 132 12.43 -26.55 22.17
CA ASN A 132 11.65 -26.53 23.42
C ASN A 132 10.53 -25.48 23.37
N ILE A 133 10.84 -24.29 22.88
CA ILE A 133 9.91 -23.16 22.78
C ILE A 133 10.32 -22.27 21.59
N TYR A 134 9.35 -21.70 20.88
CA TYR A 134 9.59 -20.79 19.76
C TYR A 134 8.55 -19.65 19.71
N PRO A 135 8.95 -18.38 19.49
CA PRO A 135 10.34 -17.90 19.60
C PRO A 135 10.91 -18.12 21.00
N GLU A 136 12.23 -17.99 21.16
CA GLU A 136 12.92 -18.16 22.46
C GLU A 136 12.79 -16.93 23.37
N ASP A 137 12.71 -15.75 22.78
CA ASP A 137 12.47 -14.51 23.50
C ASP A 137 11.00 -14.09 23.40
N TRP A 138 10.60 -13.15 24.25
CA TRP A 138 9.27 -12.55 24.22
C TRP A 138 9.18 -11.33 23.30
N PHE A 139 10.34 -10.79 22.91
CA PHE A 139 10.44 -9.66 22.01
C PHE A 139 11.82 -9.62 21.36
N ARG A 140 11.94 -8.82 20.31
CA ARG A 140 13.19 -8.30 19.77
C ARG A 140 13.00 -6.80 19.55
N TYR A 141 14.10 -6.06 19.49
CA TYR A 141 14.07 -4.71 18.95
C TYR A 141 15.20 -4.47 17.96
N ASP A 142 15.03 -3.42 17.16
CA ASP A 142 15.98 -2.94 16.18
C ASP A 142 15.99 -1.41 16.18
N LEU A 143 17.11 -0.81 15.77
CA LEU A 143 17.34 0.64 15.79
C LEU A 143 17.74 1.09 14.38
N GLY A 144 17.26 2.26 13.97
CA GLY A 144 17.68 2.86 12.71
C GLY A 144 17.36 4.34 12.63
N ALA A 145 18.06 5.08 11.79
CA ALA A 145 17.88 6.52 11.64
C ALA A 145 17.21 6.84 10.30
N GLY A 146 16.22 7.73 10.31
CA GLY A 146 15.60 8.14 9.05
C GLY A 146 14.52 9.21 9.19
N ILE A 147 13.92 9.58 8.06
CA ILE A 147 12.94 10.65 7.94
C ILE A 147 11.50 10.14 8.07
N TYR A 148 10.65 10.94 8.72
CA TYR A 148 9.22 10.74 8.83
C TYR A 148 8.54 12.10 9.01
N LYS A 149 7.53 12.41 8.19
CA LYS A 149 6.87 13.74 8.18
C LYS A 149 7.90 14.89 8.17
N GLU A 150 8.82 14.83 7.21
CA GLU A 150 9.86 15.84 6.97
C GLU A 150 10.83 16.08 8.14
N LYS A 151 10.84 15.20 9.15
CA LYS A 151 11.74 15.27 10.30
C LYS A 151 12.48 13.95 10.47
N ARG A 152 13.75 14.04 10.86
CA ARG A 152 14.55 12.85 11.16
C ARG A 152 14.34 12.38 12.59
N TYR A 153 14.40 11.07 12.79
CA TYR A 153 14.23 10.40 14.08
C TYR A 153 15.22 9.25 14.19
N LEU A 154 15.45 8.81 15.42
CA LEU A 154 15.86 7.43 15.68
C LEU A 154 14.61 6.59 15.87
N PHE A 155 14.44 5.61 15.01
CA PHE A 155 13.42 4.59 15.11
C PHE A 155 13.87 3.52 16.09
N VAL A 156 12.97 3.15 17.01
CA VAL A 156 13.09 1.95 17.85
C VAL A 156 11.94 1.04 17.48
N THR A 157 12.22 -0.01 16.73
CA THR A 157 11.23 -0.97 16.26
C THR A 157 11.21 -2.16 17.22
N VAL A 158 10.18 -2.26 18.05
CA VAL A 158 10.00 -3.36 18.99
C VAL A 158 8.98 -4.35 18.44
N GLU A 159 9.38 -5.59 18.23
CA GLU A 159 8.51 -6.69 17.84
C GLU A 159 8.25 -7.60 19.03
N LEU A 160 6.99 -7.67 19.47
CA LEU A 160 6.52 -8.50 20.55
C LEU A 160 6.03 -9.86 20.04
N TYR A 161 6.26 -10.90 20.84
CA TYR A 161 5.88 -12.28 20.57
C TYR A 161 4.84 -12.78 21.59
N PRO A 162 3.59 -12.31 21.52
CA PRO A 162 2.56 -12.60 22.53
C PRO A 162 2.18 -14.08 22.61
N VAL A 163 2.39 -14.84 21.52
CA VAL A 163 2.17 -16.28 21.46
C VAL A 163 3.49 -17.00 21.19
N ARG A 164 3.81 -17.98 22.03
CA ARG A 164 4.99 -18.84 21.88
C ARG A 164 4.57 -20.30 21.82
N TYR A 165 5.18 -21.08 20.95
CA TYR A 165 4.85 -22.46 20.69
C TYR A 165 5.76 -23.44 21.45
N LEU A 166 5.15 -24.42 22.13
CA LEU A 166 5.80 -25.51 22.84
C LEU A 166 5.50 -26.84 22.14
N PRO A 167 6.25 -27.21 21.07
CA PRO A 167 5.90 -28.35 20.21
C PRO A 167 5.98 -29.70 20.93
N ARG A 168 6.81 -29.85 21.96
CA ARG A 168 6.94 -31.09 22.74
C ARG A 168 5.80 -31.30 23.73
N GLU A 169 5.07 -30.24 24.07
CA GLU A 169 3.91 -30.29 24.95
C GLU A 169 2.58 -30.22 24.19
N ASP A 170 2.61 -30.04 22.87
CA ASP A 170 1.45 -29.72 22.03
C ASP A 170 0.62 -28.57 22.60
N LYS A 171 1.30 -27.46 22.95
CA LYS A 171 0.68 -26.27 23.56
C LYS A 171 1.23 -24.98 22.98
N ILE A 172 0.46 -23.91 23.13
CA ILE A 172 0.96 -22.53 23.07
C ILE A 172 0.99 -21.91 24.46
N LEU A 173 1.95 -21.04 24.69
CA LEU A 173 2.04 -20.12 25.82
C LEU A 173 1.64 -18.74 25.34
N VAL A 174 0.64 -18.15 25.99
CA VAL A 174 0.05 -16.85 25.61
C VAL A 174 0.26 -15.86 26.75
N ALA A 175 0.85 -14.70 26.45
CA ALA A 175 0.92 -13.59 27.38
C ALA A 175 -0.41 -12.85 27.44
N LYS A 176 -0.84 -12.41 28.63
CA LYS A 176 -2.05 -11.56 28.74
C LYS A 176 -1.76 -10.10 28.47
N SER A 177 -0.61 -9.61 28.92
CA SER A 177 -0.16 -8.26 28.64
C SER A 177 1.35 -8.15 28.64
N MET A 178 1.86 -7.16 27.92
CA MET A 178 3.27 -6.84 27.79
C MET A 178 3.44 -5.32 27.85
N ASP A 179 4.37 -4.85 28.68
CA ASP A 179 4.74 -3.44 28.74
C ASP A 179 6.13 -3.27 28.14
N ILE A 180 6.27 -2.32 27.21
CA ILE A 180 7.54 -1.89 26.64
C ILE A 180 7.99 -0.65 27.39
N ASP A 181 9.24 -0.63 27.84
CA ASP A 181 9.91 0.55 28.40
C ASP A 181 11.23 0.79 27.65
N ILE A 182 11.45 2.03 27.20
CA ILE A 182 12.64 2.46 26.46
C ILE A 182 13.29 3.59 27.25
N GLU A 183 14.50 3.34 27.75
CA GLU A 183 15.36 4.34 28.37
C GLU A 183 16.34 4.89 27.34
N TYR A 184 16.48 6.22 27.26
CA TYR A 184 17.38 6.86 26.31
C TYR A 184 17.89 8.20 26.81
N ILE A 185 19.03 8.63 26.28
CA ILE A 185 19.56 9.99 26.47
C ILE A 185 19.15 10.80 25.23
N PRO A 186 18.34 11.85 25.37
CA PRO A 186 18.07 12.78 24.27
C PRO A 186 19.34 13.57 23.93
N PRO A 187 19.48 14.07 22.69
CA PRO A 187 20.65 14.85 22.30
C PRO A 187 20.81 16.11 23.17
N LEU A 188 22.07 16.46 23.50
CA LEU A 188 22.39 17.66 24.28
C LEU A 188 22.09 18.96 23.51
N ASP A 189 22.26 18.94 22.18
CA ASP A 189 21.89 20.03 21.29
C ASP A 189 20.52 19.77 20.64
N LYS A 190 19.67 20.79 20.62
CA LYS A 190 18.42 20.77 19.84
C LYS A 190 18.78 20.88 18.36
N SER A 191 18.86 19.72 17.69
CA SER A 191 18.88 19.48 16.24
C SER A 191 19.88 20.27 15.39
N PHE A 192 20.44 19.59 14.38
CA PHE A 192 21.15 20.19 13.24
C PHE A 192 20.29 21.14 12.38
N VAL A 193 19.02 21.32 12.74
CA VAL A 193 17.98 21.92 11.92
C VAL A 193 17.22 22.96 12.73
N ASP A 194 17.11 24.17 12.17
CA ASP A 194 16.22 25.21 12.67
C ASP A 194 14.77 24.81 12.38
N PRO A 195 13.90 24.62 13.40
CA PRO A 195 12.49 24.27 13.19
C PRO A 195 11.66 25.35 12.46
N THR A 196 12.28 26.48 12.12
CA THR A 196 11.71 27.56 11.30
C THR A 196 12.30 27.66 9.89
N SER A 197 13.23 26.77 9.52
CA SER A 197 13.81 26.68 8.18
C SER A 197 12.79 26.10 7.20
N ASP A 198 12.64 26.74 6.03
CA ASP A 198 11.95 26.10 4.90
C ASP A 198 12.80 24.92 4.43
N HIS A 199 12.26 23.70 4.54
CA HIS A 199 12.93 22.48 4.09
C HIS A 199 13.37 22.59 2.61
N MET A 200 14.60 22.16 2.30
CA MET A 200 15.15 22.29 0.95
C MET A 200 14.82 21.07 0.09
N PHE A 201 14.33 21.31 -1.12
CA PHE A 201 14.25 20.33 -2.20
C PHE A 201 15.49 20.47 -3.10
N VAL A 202 16.31 19.43 -3.18
CA VAL A 202 17.51 19.41 -4.02
C VAL A 202 17.28 18.56 -5.26
N ILE A 203 17.47 19.15 -6.44
CA ILE A 203 17.47 18.44 -7.72
C ILE A 203 18.92 18.26 -8.15
N ILE A 204 19.36 17.02 -8.34
CA ILE A 204 20.72 16.70 -8.79
C ILE A 204 20.67 16.24 -10.25
N SER A 205 21.43 16.89 -11.12
CA SER A 205 21.32 16.68 -12.57
C SER A 205 22.67 16.76 -13.31
N PRO A 206 22.86 16.05 -14.43
CA PRO A 206 23.90 16.34 -15.40
C PRO A 206 23.79 17.78 -15.92
N ALA A 207 24.93 18.41 -16.22
CA ALA A 207 24.95 19.77 -16.76
C ALA A 207 24.11 19.93 -18.04
N ASP A 208 24.06 18.88 -18.88
CA ASP A 208 23.34 18.87 -20.16
C ASP A 208 21.81 18.97 -20.01
N PHE A 209 21.25 18.69 -18.83
CA PHE A 209 19.80 18.70 -18.57
C PHE A 209 19.33 19.92 -17.78
N VAL A 210 20.24 20.79 -17.33
CA VAL A 210 19.93 21.96 -16.49
C VAL A 210 18.88 22.87 -17.13
N GLY A 211 18.98 23.10 -18.45
CA GLY A 211 18.05 23.98 -19.17
C GLY A 211 16.61 23.48 -19.13
N GLU A 212 16.41 22.17 -19.23
CA GLU A 212 15.09 21.53 -19.24
C GLU A 212 14.52 21.30 -17.84
N ILE A 213 15.38 21.23 -16.81
CA ILE A 213 14.96 21.10 -15.41
C ILE A 213 14.58 22.46 -14.79
N GLN A 214 15.17 23.57 -15.25
CA GLN A 214 14.93 24.89 -14.68
C GLN A 214 13.44 25.27 -14.53
N PRO A 215 12.53 24.96 -15.49
CA PRO A 215 11.10 25.24 -15.31
C PRO A 215 10.47 24.52 -14.10
N LEU A 216 10.95 23.33 -13.74
CA LEU A 216 10.49 22.63 -12.52
C LEU A 216 10.95 23.35 -11.27
N VAL A 217 12.21 23.81 -11.23
CA VAL A 217 12.76 24.59 -10.11
C VAL A 217 11.91 25.85 -9.89
N ASP A 218 11.67 26.60 -10.96
CA ASP A 218 10.87 27.83 -10.90
C ASP A 218 9.43 27.55 -10.44
N HIS A 219 8.85 26.44 -10.91
CA HIS A 219 7.51 26.01 -10.50
C HIS A 219 7.43 25.67 -9.01
N LYS A 220 8.38 24.89 -8.49
CA LYS A 220 8.43 24.49 -7.07
C LYS A 220 8.60 25.71 -6.17
N ILE A 221 9.50 26.62 -6.51
CA ILE A 221 9.67 27.89 -5.79
C ILE A 221 8.39 28.72 -5.82
N HIS A 222 7.70 28.80 -6.96
CA HIS A 222 6.42 29.50 -7.06
C HIS A 222 5.32 28.89 -6.18
N ARG A 223 5.37 27.57 -5.94
CA ARG A 223 4.47 26.86 -5.02
C ARG A 223 4.90 26.93 -3.55
N GLY A 224 5.98 27.65 -3.23
CA GLY A 224 6.48 27.79 -1.86
C GLY A 224 7.43 26.67 -1.40
N ILE A 225 7.93 25.84 -2.32
CA ILE A 225 8.92 24.79 -2.02
C ILE A 225 10.31 25.34 -2.34
N SER A 226 11.11 25.61 -1.30
CA SER A 226 12.51 25.99 -1.46
C SER A 226 13.25 24.94 -2.29
N THR A 227 13.78 25.33 -3.45
CA THR A 227 14.36 24.37 -4.40
C THR A 227 15.72 24.83 -4.88
N ARG A 228 16.67 23.89 -4.96
CA ARG A 228 18.01 24.11 -5.54
C ARG A 228 18.33 23.05 -6.59
N LEU A 229 18.77 23.50 -7.76
CA LEU A 229 19.36 22.65 -8.79
C LEU A 229 20.87 22.63 -8.62
N VAL A 230 21.44 21.42 -8.52
CA VAL A 230 22.88 21.18 -8.38
C VAL A 230 23.33 20.20 -9.44
N THR A 231 24.44 20.49 -10.09
CA THR A 231 25.02 19.63 -11.11
C THR A 231 25.99 18.60 -10.54
N LEU A 232 26.14 17.47 -11.23
CA LEU A 232 27.16 16.47 -10.88
C LEU A 232 28.58 17.07 -10.87
N ASP A 233 28.90 17.93 -11.83
CA ASP A 233 30.20 18.62 -11.88
C ASP A 233 30.41 19.55 -10.67
N GLU A 234 29.36 20.24 -10.20
CA GLU A 234 29.45 21.07 -8.99
C GLU A 234 29.69 20.24 -7.74
N ILE A 235 29.09 19.05 -7.65
CA ILE A 235 29.33 18.09 -6.55
C ILE A 235 30.79 17.61 -6.59
N TYR A 236 31.25 17.10 -7.73
CA TYR A 236 32.59 16.50 -7.84
C TYR A 236 33.71 17.53 -7.69
N ASN A 237 33.47 18.79 -8.05
CA ASN A 237 34.43 19.88 -7.86
C ASN A 237 34.29 20.60 -6.51
N GLY A 238 33.36 20.15 -5.65
CA GLY A 238 33.16 20.70 -4.31
C GLY A 238 32.75 22.17 -4.29
N VAL A 239 31.85 22.57 -5.20
CA VAL A 239 31.39 23.97 -5.35
C VAL A 239 30.61 24.44 -4.13
N TYR A 240 29.80 23.56 -3.53
CA TYR A 240 28.98 23.86 -2.37
C TYR A 240 29.60 23.36 -1.05
N PHE A 241 30.16 22.15 -1.08
CA PHE A 241 30.77 21.47 0.07
C PHE A 241 32.06 20.78 -0.38
N PRO A 242 33.03 20.51 0.52
CA PRO A 242 34.21 19.73 0.16
C PRO A 242 33.81 18.36 -0.40
N ALA A 243 34.26 18.05 -1.62
CA ALA A 243 34.02 16.74 -2.22
C ALA A 243 34.72 15.63 -1.39
N GLN A 244 33.95 14.65 -0.95
CA GLN A 244 34.38 13.50 -0.14
C GLN A 244 33.82 12.22 -0.73
N GLY A 245 34.42 11.06 -0.47
CA GLY A 245 33.96 9.76 -1.00
C GLY A 245 34.93 9.14 -2.01
N ARG A 246 34.94 7.81 -2.03
CA ARG A 246 35.88 6.96 -2.77
C ARG A 246 35.62 6.98 -4.28
N ASP A 247 34.36 7.13 -4.68
CA ASP A 247 33.90 7.15 -6.05
C ASP A 247 32.79 8.20 -6.24
N ASP A 248 32.30 8.34 -7.47
CA ASP A 248 31.33 9.39 -7.81
C ASP A 248 29.96 9.19 -7.13
N ALA A 249 29.53 7.94 -6.94
CA ALA A 249 28.29 7.66 -6.20
C ALA A 249 28.44 8.03 -4.72
N GLU A 250 29.55 7.68 -4.06
CA GLU A 250 29.78 8.04 -2.66
C GLU A 250 29.96 9.56 -2.50
N LYS A 251 30.54 10.27 -3.50
CA LYS A 251 30.57 11.75 -3.52
C LYS A 251 29.20 12.39 -3.53
N ILE A 252 28.28 11.84 -4.32
CA ILE A 252 26.88 12.32 -4.33
C ILE A 252 26.23 12.05 -2.97
N LYS A 253 26.47 10.87 -2.38
CA LYS A 253 25.93 10.51 -1.07
C LYS A 253 26.43 11.44 0.05
N TYR A 254 27.74 11.75 0.08
CA TYR A 254 28.30 12.76 0.99
C TYR A 254 27.74 14.16 0.73
N PHE A 255 27.57 14.55 -0.53
CA PHE A 255 26.92 15.82 -0.85
C PHE A 255 25.48 15.89 -0.29
N ILE A 256 24.70 14.82 -0.41
CA ILE A 256 23.35 14.76 0.18
C ILE A 256 23.43 14.88 1.69
N LYS A 257 24.36 14.17 2.35
CA LYS A 257 24.63 14.33 3.79
C LYS A 257 24.92 15.79 4.16
N ASP A 258 25.83 16.45 3.45
CA ASP A 258 26.17 17.85 3.71
C ASP A 258 24.97 18.79 3.43
N ALA A 259 24.15 18.49 2.42
CA ALA A 259 22.94 19.23 2.09
C ALA A 259 21.85 19.07 3.17
N ILE A 260 21.79 17.91 3.84
CA ILE A 260 20.96 17.69 5.02
C ILE A 260 21.45 18.59 6.16
N GLU A 261 22.75 18.55 6.48
CA GLU A 261 23.31 19.23 7.65
C GLU A 261 23.36 20.75 7.51
N ASN A 262 23.45 21.27 6.28
CA ASN A 262 23.66 22.69 6.03
C ASN A 262 22.45 23.38 5.39
N TRP A 263 21.59 22.66 4.67
CA TRP A 263 20.40 23.23 4.01
C TRP A 263 19.09 22.64 4.48
N ASP A 264 19.11 21.72 5.45
CA ASP A 264 17.92 20.99 5.89
C ASP A 264 17.15 20.36 4.72
N THR A 265 17.91 19.70 3.84
CA THR A 265 17.34 19.00 2.68
C THR A 265 16.44 17.86 3.13
N THR A 266 15.20 17.81 2.66
CA THR A 266 14.25 16.70 2.93
C THR A 266 13.87 15.92 1.69
N PHE A 267 13.88 16.57 0.51
CA PHE A 267 13.57 15.95 -0.77
C PHE A 267 14.78 15.96 -1.70
N VAL A 268 15.02 14.86 -2.42
CA VAL A 268 16.09 14.75 -3.42
C VAL A 268 15.57 14.11 -4.71
N LEU A 269 15.64 14.84 -5.83
CA LEU A 269 15.32 14.32 -7.16
C LEU A 269 16.59 14.05 -7.95
N LEU A 270 16.78 12.81 -8.40
CA LEU A 270 17.89 12.40 -9.27
C LEU A 270 17.45 12.47 -10.74
N VAL A 271 18.19 13.19 -11.58
CA VAL A 271 17.86 13.35 -13.00
C VAL A 271 18.90 12.65 -13.86
N GLY A 272 18.48 11.68 -14.68
CA GLY A 272 19.34 10.98 -15.63
C GLY A 272 19.36 9.46 -15.43
N ASP A 273 19.51 8.73 -16.53
CA ASP A 273 19.72 7.27 -16.52
C ASP A 273 21.12 6.91 -15.97
N VAL A 274 21.43 5.61 -15.91
CA VAL A 274 22.73 5.12 -15.40
C VAL A 274 23.95 5.56 -16.21
N ASN A 275 23.77 6.04 -17.44
CA ASN A 275 24.87 6.57 -18.26
C ASN A 275 25.15 8.04 -17.96
N HIS A 276 24.16 8.77 -17.45
CA HIS A 276 24.28 10.19 -17.12
C HIS A 276 24.46 10.43 -15.61
N PHE A 277 23.93 9.56 -14.76
CA PHE A 277 23.93 9.68 -13.32
C PHE A 277 24.23 8.30 -12.68
N PRO A 278 25.27 8.18 -11.83
CA PRO A 278 25.68 6.88 -11.30
C PRO A 278 24.59 6.23 -10.41
N ALA A 279 24.52 4.91 -10.44
CA ALA A 279 23.71 4.11 -9.52
C ALA A 279 24.63 3.20 -8.70
N ARG A 280 24.18 2.78 -7.50
CA ARG A 280 24.93 1.84 -6.67
C ARG A 280 24.44 0.42 -6.88
N GLU A 281 25.36 -0.50 -7.15
CA GLU A 281 25.07 -1.93 -7.21
C GLU A 281 25.09 -2.57 -5.82
N THR A 282 24.26 -3.59 -5.63
CA THR A 282 24.07 -4.31 -4.36
C THR A 282 24.28 -5.82 -4.54
N HIS A 283 24.66 -6.52 -3.47
CA HIS A 283 25.18 -7.89 -3.54
C HIS A 283 24.48 -8.84 -2.56
N ILE A 284 23.29 -9.33 -2.93
CA ILE A 284 22.52 -10.22 -2.07
C ILE A 284 22.58 -11.65 -2.58
N LYS A 285 22.93 -12.60 -1.70
CA LYS A 285 22.79 -14.03 -1.96
C LYS A 285 21.53 -14.56 -1.26
N VAL A 286 20.43 -14.70 -2.01
CA VAL A 286 19.20 -15.31 -1.49
C VAL A 286 19.29 -16.84 -1.49
N SER A 287 19.90 -17.42 -2.53
CA SER A 287 20.11 -18.87 -2.65
C SER A 287 21.38 -19.16 -3.46
N ASP A 288 21.79 -20.43 -3.56
CA ASP A 288 22.91 -20.78 -4.44
C ASP A 288 22.61 -20.51 -5.93
N SER A 289 21.33 -20.51 -6.30
CA SER A 289 20.85 -20.19 -7.65
C SER A 289 20.58 -18.70 -7.89
N ASP A 290 20.54 -17.87 -6.84
CA ASP A 290 20.29 -16.43 -6.95
C ASP A 290 21.39 -15.61 -6.28
N LYS A 291 22.21 -15.03 -7.15
CA LYS A 291 23.33 -14.12 -6.87
C LYS A 291 23.29 -12.92 -7.83
N GLU A 292 22.09 -12.47 -8.18
CA GLU A 292 21.94 -11.32 -9.05
C GLU A 292 22.49 -10.05 -8.37
N ILE A 293 23.34 -9.32 -9.10
CA ILE A 293 23.76 -7.96 -8.75
C ILE A 293 22.78 -6.99 -9.40
N PHE A 294 22.27 -6.04 -8.62
CA PHE A 294 21.24 -5.10 -9.06
C PHE A 294 21.44 -3.71 -8.45
N VAL A 295 20.86 -2.69 -9.08
CA VAL A 295 21.01 -1.30 -8.67
C VAL A 295 19.97 -0.89 -7.62
N SER A 296 20.37 -0.01 -6.71
CA SER A 296 19.49 0.60 -5.71
C SER A 296 19.79 2.09 -5.53
N ASP A 297 18.77 2.94 -5.71
CA ASP A 297 18.87 4.36 -5.35
C ASP A 297 18.60 4.62 -3.87
N LEU A 298 18.15 3.62 -3.09
CA LEU A 298 18.08 3.73 -1.63
C LEU A 298 19.44 4.08 -1.04
N TYR A 299 20.54 3.73 -1.73
CA TYR A 299 21.90 4.15 -1.39
C TYR A 299 22.04 5.66 -1.19
N TYR A 300 21.35 6.46 -1.99
CA TYR A 300 21.40 7.92 -1.91
C TYR A 300 20.47 8.50 -0.84
N ALA A 301 19.55 7.70 -0.32
CA ALA A 301 18.56 8.13 0.65
C ALA A 301 18.88 7.70 2.09
N ASP A 302 19.44 6.51 2.30
CA ASP A 302 19.96 6.02 3.59
C ASP A 302 21.34 6.66 3.84
N ILE A 303 21.40 7.68 4.70
CA ILE A 303 22.60 8.50 4.93
C ILE A 303 23.23 8.21 6.28
N TYR A 304 22.43 8.01 7.32
CA TYR A 304 22.86 7.82 8.70
C TYR A 304 22.42 6.44 9.20
N ASN A 305 23.28 5.79 9.96
CA ASN A 305 22.89 4.63 10.73
C ASN A 305 22.29 5.03 12.09
N GLU A 306 21.94 4.05 12.93
CA GLU A 306 21.35 4.21 14.24
C GLU A 306 22.21 5.00 15.24
N THR A 307 23.52 5.10 14.98
CA THR A 307 24.48 5.91 15.76
C THR A 307 24.74 7.30 15.19
N TYR A 308 24.01 7.69 14.13
CA TYR A 308 24.21 8.94 13.37
C TYR A 308 25.52 9.00 12.60
N SER A 309 26.18 7.86 12.42
CA SER A 309 27.38 7.74 11.60
C SER A 309 26.97 7.59 10.13
N PHE A 310 27.84 8.01 9.21
CA PHE A 310 27.58 7.87 7.78
C PHE A 310 27.44 6.39 7.39
N SER A 311 26.33 6.05 6.76
CA SER A 311 26.03 4.72 6.23
C SER A 311 26.77 4.52 4.89
N SER A 312 27.94 3.88 4.89
CA SER A 312 28.73 3.67 3.66
C SER A 312 28.13 2.62 2.72
N TRP A 313 27.26 1.75 3.25
CA TRP A 313 26.86 0.45 2.66
C TRP A 313 28.02 -0.52 2.41
N ASP A 314 29.18 -0.28 3.00
CA ASP A 314 30.34 -1.16 2.94
C ASP A 314 31.03 -1.07 4.30
N THR A 315 30.52 -1.86 5.25
CA THR A 315 30.92 -1.83 6.66
C THR A 315 32.22 -2.58 6.93
N ASN A 316 32.65 -3.41 5.97
CA ASN A 316 33.86 -4.20 6.05
C ASN A 316 34.98 -3.71 5.11
N ASP A 317 34.77 -2.57 4.44
CA ASP A 317 35.70 -1.87 3.56
C ASP A 317 36.26 -2.76 2.43
N ASN A 318 35.41 -3.56 1.79
CA ASN A 318 35.80 -4.47 0.70
C ASN A 318 35.33 -4.04 -0.70
N ASP A 319 34.70 -2.87 -0.82
CA ASP A 319 34.10 -2.31 -2.05
C ASP A 319 32.99 -3.18 -2.67
N VAL A 320 32.33 -4.01 -1.85
CA VAL A 320 31.11 -4.77 -2.19
C VAL A 320 29.98 -4.20 -1.36
N PHE A 321 29.07 -3.49 -2.00
CA PHE A 321 28.08 -2.69 -1.27
C PHE A 321 26.79 -3.46 -0.99
N ALA A 322 26.21 -3.17 0.17
CA ALA A 322 24.97 -3.76 0.69
C ALA A 322 24.98 -5.28 0.52
N GLU A 323 26.07 -5.91 0.95
CA GLU A 323 26.24 -7.32 0.77
C GLU A 323 25.50 -8.12 1.86
N TYR A 324 24.84 -9.23 1.49
CA TYR A 324 24.19 -10.11 2.46
C TYR A 324 24.39 -11.57 2.08
N ASN A 325 25.02 -12.31 2.98
CA ASN A 325 25.49 -13.68 2.74
C ASN A 325 26.33 -13.81 1.45
N TRP A 326 26.92 -12.70 0.99
CA TRP A 326 27.70 -12.66 -0.23
C TRP A 326 29.11 -13.12 0.08
N ASN A 327 29.49 -14.28 -0.42
CA ASN A 327 30.77 -14.93 -0.07
C ASN A 327 31.00 -15.07 1.46
N ASN A 328 29.92 -15.22 2.23
CA ASN A 328 29.87 -15.26 3.71
C ASN A 328 30.13 -13.93 4.42
N ASN A 329 30.05 -12.80 3.71
CA ASN A 329 30.04 -11.48 4.30
C ASN A 329 28.61 -10.91 4.31
N THR A 330 28.39 -9.99 5.25
CA THR A 330 27.16 -9.21 5.36
C THR A 330 27.53 -7.81 5.85
N ASP A 331 26.95 -6.78 5.22
CA ASP A 331 26.99 -5.40 5.71
C ASP A 331 25.89 -5.13 6.71
N ASP A 332 26.23 -4.34 7.74
CA ASP A 332 25.27 -3.85 8.74
C ASP A 332 24.66 -2.52 8.28
N ILE A 333 23.37 -2.56 7.91
CA ILE A 333 22.64 -1.45 7.28
C ILE A 333 21.23 -1.42 7.88
N ASP A 334 20.74 -0.23 8.27
CA ASP A 334 19.41 -0.07 8.85
C ASP A 334 18.30 0.14 7.79
N PHE A 335 18.69 0.51 6.56
CA PHE A 335 17.86 0.75 5.37
C PHE A 335 16.91 1.93 5.45
N HIS A 336 16.92 2.70 6.52
CA HIS A 336 15.95 3.75 6.73
C HIS A 336 16.33 4.99 5.89
N PRO A 337 15.45 5.46 4.98
CA PRO A 337 15.73 6.67 4.21
C PRO A 337 15.78 7.91 5.12
N ASP A 338 16.76 8.78 4.93
CA ASP A 338 16.90 10.10 5.58
C ASP A 338 16.39 11.26 4.74
N VAL A 339 16.07 11.01 3.47
CA VAL A 339 15.43 11.96 2.55
C VAL A 339 14.39 11.24 1.71
N TYR A 340 13.35 11.96 1.32
CA TYR A 340 12.39 11.51 0.31
C TYR A 340 13.07 11.59 -1.06
N LEU A 341 13.27 10.44 -1.70
CA LEU A 341 14.06 10.34 -2.93
C LEU A 341 13.27 9.70 -4.07
N SER A 342 13.48 10.21 -5.28
CA SER A 342 13.13 9.49 -6.51
C SER A 342 14.03 9.86 -7.68
N ARG A 343 13.94 9.06 -8.75
CA ARG A 343 14.70 9.27 -9.99
C ARG A 343 13.78 9.53 -11.18
N ILE A 344 14.17 10.43 -12.07
CA ILE A 344 13.69 10.50 -13.44
C ILE A 344 14.84 10.08 -14.38
N PRO A 345 14.94 8.80 -14.78
CA PRO A 345 16.06 8.27 -15.58
C PRO A 345 15.96 8.68 -17.05
N CYS A 346 15.88 9.98 -17.30
CA CYS A 346 15.79 10.53 -18.64
C CYS A 346 17.10 10.28 -19.41
N ILE A 347 16.97 9.87 -20.67
CA ILE A 347 18.12 9.61 -21.56
C ILE A 347 18.48 10.81 -22.44
N ASP A 348 17.57 11.79 -22.56
CA ASP A 348 17.78 12.98 -23.36
C ASP A 348 16.94 14.18 -22.85
N ARG A 349 17.24 15.35 -23.41
CA ARG A 349 16.60 16.63 -23.07
C ARG A 349 15.10 16.67 -23.39
N ASN A 350 14.64 15.96 -24.42
CA ASN A 350 13.21 15.94 -24.76
C ASN A 350 12.43 15.20 -23.68
N GLN A 351 12.92 14.05 -23.24
CA GLN A 351 12.29 13.29 -22.17
C GLN A 351 12.27 14.06 -20.85
N VAL A 352 13.34 14.80 -20.52
CA VAL A 352 13.34 15.71 -19.36
C VAL A 352 12.22 16.75 -19.49
N SER A 353 12.13 17.42 -20.64
CA SER A 353 11.11 18.44 -20.90
C SER A 353 9.70 17.88 -20.77
N ASP A 354 9.44 16.70 -21.33
CA ASP A 354 8.14 16.04 -21.30
C ASP A 354 7.72 15.70 -19.87
N VAL A 355 8.63 15.13 -19.07
CA VAL A 355 8.36 14.77 -17.67
C VAL A 355 8.15 16.01 -16.79
N VAL A 356 9.00 17.03 -16.94
CA VAL A 356 8.86 18.32 -16.23
C VAL A 356 7.51 18.96 -16.55
N ASN A 357 7.11 18.98 -17.82
CA ASN A 357 5.81 19.53 -18.22
C ASN A 357 4.64 18.75 -17.61
N LYS A 358 4.73 17.41 -17.51
CA LYS A 358 3.70 16.60 -16.85
C LYS A 358 3.58 16.92 -15.37
N ILE A 359 4.70 17.02 -14.65
CA ILE A 359 4.73 17.38 -13.22
C ILE A 359 4.06 18.74 -13.01
N ILE A 360 4.50 19.77 -13.73
CA ILE A 360 3.95 21.13 -13.61
C ILE A 360 2.44 21.15 -13.91
N GLN A 361 1.98 20.42 -14.92
CA GLN A 361 0.54 20.36 -15.24
C GLN A 361 -0.25 19.61 -14.18
N TYR A 362 0.27 18.52 -13.64
CA TYR A 362 -0.37 17.74 -12.59
C TYR A 362 -0.59 18.60 -11.34
N GLU A 363 0.45 19.34 -10.95
CA GLU A 363 0.47 20.21 -9.77
C GLU A 363 -0.44 21.44 -9.94
N ASN A 364 -0.36 22.14 -11.08
CA ASN A 364 -1.24 23.28 -11.36
C ASN A 364 -2.72 22.92 -11.37
N ASN A 365 -3.05 21.71 -11.84
CA ASN A 365 -4.42 21.23 -11.88
C ASN A 365 -4.91 20.69 -10.54
N LYS A 366 -4.05 20.64 -9.50
CA LYS A 366 -4.29 19.93 -8.25
C LYS A 366 -4.90 18.56 -8.53
N ALA A 367 -4.21 17.74 -9.33
CA ALA A 367 -4.79 16.53 -9.89
C ALA A 367 -5.39 15.57 -8.84
N TYR A 368 -4.87 15.56 -7.61
CA TYR A 368 -5.39 14.79 -6.48
C TYR A 368 -6.82 15.16 -6.04
N THR A 369 -7.31 16.36 -6.36
CA THR A 369 -8.70 16.79 -6.04
C THR A 369 -9.70 16.39 -7.13
N GLN A 370 -9.21 16.02 -8.31
CA GLN A 370 -10.03 15.73 -9.48
C GLN A 370 -10.81 14.42 -9.31
N ASP A 371 -11.98 14.34 -9.93
CA ASP A 371 -12.92 13.22 -9.76
C ASP A 371 -12.31 11.85 -10.09
N TRP A 372 -11.52 11.79 -11.17
CA TRP A 372 -10.85 10.57 -11.62
C TRP A 372 -9.78 10.07 -10.65
N PHE A 373 -9.22 10.93 -9.79
CA PHE A 373 -8.17 10.54 -8.86
C PHE A 373 -8.68 9.50 -7.85
N THR A 374 -9.95 9.57 -7.49
CA THR A 374 -10.58 8.64 -6.53
C THR A 374 -10.87 7.24 -7.09
N ASN A 375 -10.48 6.96 -8.34
CA ASN A 375 -10.51 5.63 -8.92
C ASN A 375 -9.16 4.92 -8.71
N ILE A 376 -9.21 3.59 -8.55
CA ILE A 376 -8.03 2.72 -8.53
C ILE A 376 -8.19 1.61 -9.56
N ILE A 377 -7.18 1.42 -10.41
CA ILE A 377 -7.14 0.29 -11.36
C ILE A 377 -6.39 -0.84 -10.67
N THR A 378 -6.93 -2.05 -10.71
CA THR A 378 -6.24 -3.23 -10.20
C THR A 378 -6.24 -4.32 -11.26
N ALA A 379 -5.07 -4.82 -11.63
CA ALA A 379 -4.92 -5.88 -12.61
C ALA A 379 -4.08 -7.04 -12.05
N GLY A 380 -4.63 -8.25 -12.18
CA GLY A 380 -4.09 -9.45 -11.56
C GLY A 380 -4.73 -10.71 -12.11
N GLY A 381 -4.05 -11.83 -11.86
CA GLY A 381 -4.44 -13.18 -12.26
C GLY A 381 -3.65 -14.19 -11.43
N ASP A 382 -3.36 -15.35 -12.01
CA ASP A 382 -2.66 -16.45 -11.34
C ASP A 382 -1.14 -16.31 -11.48
N SER A 383 -0.44 -16.02 -10.38
CA SER A 383 1.01 -15.83 -10.39
C SER A 383 1.76 -17.12 -10.09
N PHE A 384 1.14 -18.07 -9.38
CA PHE A 384 1.70 -19.40 -9.15
C PHE A 384 0.66 -20.49 -9.44
N PRO A 385 0.41 -20.80 -10.73
CA PRO A 385 -0.62 -21.76 -11.11
C PRO A 385 -0.43 -23.12 -10.47
N GLY A 386 -1.49 -23.64 -9.83
CA GLY A 386 -1.47 -24.93 -9.16
C GLY A 386 -2.32 -25.04 -7.90
N ASP A 387 -2.96 -23.95 -7.45
CA ASP A 387 -3.88 -23.95 -6.31
C ASP A 387 -5.20 -23.21 -6.62
N SER A 388 -6.00 -22.90 -5.60
CA SER A 388 -7.29 -22.23 -5.78
C SER A 388 -7.23 -20.70 -5.68
N VAL A 389 -6.03 -20.12 -5.54
CA VAL A 389 -5.80 -18.70 -5.27
C VAL A 389 -5.14 -18.07 -6.49
N ASP A 390 -5.83 -17.10 -7.10
CA ASP A 390 -5.20 -16.22 -8.08
C ASP A 390 -4.43 -15.14 -7.30
N GLU A 391 -3.13 -15.31 -7.08
CA GLU A 391 -2.38 -14.45 -6.15
C GLU A 391 -2.44 -12.97 -6.52
N GLY A 392 -2.39 -12.65 -7.83
CA GLY A 392 -2.46 -11.26 -8.27
C GLY A 392 -3.80 -10.62 -7.91
N GLU A 393 -4.91 -11.36 -8.05
CA GLU A 393 -6.22 -10.89 -7.63
C GLU A 393 -6.36 -10.83 -6.10
N TYR A 394 -5.71 -11.75 -5.38
CA TYR A 394 -5.68 -11.79 -3.92
C TYR A 394 -4.97 -10.56 -3.34
N VAL A 395 -3.84 -10.15 -3.92
CA VAL A 395 -3.14 -8.90 -3.58
C VAL A 395 -4.00 -7.69 -3.94
N ASN A 396 -4.53 -7.64 -5.15
CA ASN A 396 -5.40 -6.54 -5.58
C ASN A 396 -6.59 -6.35 -4.62
N GLU A 397 -7.23 -7.43 -4.15
CA GLU A 397 -8.32 -7.34 -3.18
C GLU A 397 -7.84 -6.79 -1.82
N ALA A 398 -6.61 -7.10 -1.39
CA ALA A 398 -6.01 -6.49 -0.20
C ALA A 398 -5.72 -5.00 -0.40
N VAL A 399 -5.23 -4.58 -1.58
CA VAL A 399 -5.07 -3.18 -1.95
C VAL A 399 -6.39 -2.44 -1.92
N ILE A 400 -7.46 -3.01 -2.48
CA ILE A 400 -8.81 -2.41 -2.47
C ILE A 400 -9.33 -2.23 -1.04
N LYS A 401 -9.03 -3.16 -0.13
CA LYS A 401 -9.39 -3.04 1.29
C LYS A 401 -8.61 -1.93 2.01
N ILE A 402 -7.33 -1.75 1.69
CA ILE A 402 -6.52 -0.63 2.20
C ILE A 402 -7.07 0.69 1.67
N MET A 403 -7.31 0.74 0.36
CA MET A 403 -7.83 1.88 -0.39
C MET A 403 -9.36 1.92 -0.40
N ASN A 404 -10.01 1.59 0.72
CA ASN A 404 -11.47 1.44 0.83
C ASN A 404 -12.29 2.70 0.51
N THR A 405 -11.64 3.86 0.44
CA THR A 405 -12.24 5.13 0.01
C THR A 405 -12.21 5.34 -1.50
N PHE A 406 -11.48 4.50 -2.27
CA PHE A 406 -11.37 4.56 -3.72
C PHE A 406 -12.44 3.69 -4.41
N ILE A 407 -12.70 3.97 -5.68
CA ILE A 407 -13.59 3.18 -6.53
C ILE A 407 -12.74 2.20 -7.35
N PRO A 408 -12.86 0.88 -7.12
CA PRO A 408 -12.03 -0.09 -7.81
C PRO A 408 -12.52 -0.38 -9.23
N ASN A 409 -11.61 -0.33 -10.20
CA ASN A 409 -11.76 -0.85 -11.56
C ASN A 409 -10.95 -2.15 -11.69
N LYS A 410 -11.61 -3.28 -11.41
CA LYS A 410 -11.00 -4.62 -11.39
C LYS A 410 -10.85 -5.18 -12.80
N ILE A 411 -9.62 -5.27 -13.30
CA ILE A 411 -9.26 -5.88 -14.59
C ILE A 411 -8.60 -7.22 -14.31
N TRP A 412 -9.42 -8.22 -14.02
CA TRP A 412 -9.01 -9.51 -13.48
C TRP A 412 -9.24 -10.63 -14.48
N ASP A 413 -8.58 -11.77 -14.28
CA ASP A 413 -8.85 -12.96 -15.10
C ASP A 413 -10.20 -13.58 -14.71
N SER A 414 -10.50 -13.65 -13.40
CA SER A 414 -11.71 -14.26 -12.86
C SER A 414 -13.01 -13.59 -13.33
N ASN A 415 -12.96 -12.30 -13.67
CA ASN A 415 -14.09 -11.56 -14.24
C ASN A 415 -14.08 -11.49 -15.77
N GLY A 416 -13.11 -12.14 -16.42
CA GLY A 416 -12.98 -12.27 -17.86
C GLY A 416 -12.47 -11.04 -18.59
N ARG A 417 -12.12 -9.95 -17.89
CA ARG A 417 -11.65 -8.71 -18.52
C ARG A 417 -10.19 -8.81 -18.94
N LEU A 418 -9.30 -9.30 -18.07
CA LEU A 418 -7.87 -9.39 -18.37
C LEU A 418 -7.57 -10.45 -19.46
N GLY A 419 -8.33 -11.55 -19.44
CA GLY A 419 -8.25 -12.63 -20.42
C GLY A 419 -9.16 -12.49 -21.64
N GLY A 420 -10.05 -11.49 -21.71
CA GLY A 420 -11.07 -11.33 -22.77
C GLY A 420 -10.46 -11.08 -24.16
N TYR A 421 -11.17 -11.30 -25.27
CA TYR A 421 -10.63 -10.97 -26.62
C TYR A 421 -11.37 -9.83 -27.33
N SER A 422 -12.58 -9.51 -26.90
CA SER A 422 -13.40 -8.43 -27.45
C SER A 422 -14.38 -7.93 -26.39
N PRO A 423 -14.01 -6.93 -25.56
CA PRO A 423 -12.71 -6.24 -25.54
C PRO A 423 -11.55 -7.17 -25.12
N SER A 424 -10.33 -6.84 -25.57
CA SER A 424 -9.11 -7.52 -25.12
C SER A 424 -8.63 -7.01 -23.77
N GLY A 425 -7.87 -7.80 -23.01
CA GLY A 425 -7.27 -7.35 -21.75
C GLY A 425 -6.45 -6.09 -21.88
N LEU A 426 -5.65 -5.96 -22.96
CA LEU A 426 -4.92 -4.73 -23.24
C LEU A 426 -5.85 -3.53 -23.50
N SER A 427 -6.97 -3.73 -24.22
CA SER A 427 -7.94 -2.65 -24.44
C SER A 427 -8.70 -2.26 -23.17
N GLU A 428 -8.94 -3.20 -22.25
CA GLU A 428 -9.52 -2.94 -20.93
C GLU A 428 -8.57 -2.07 -20.08
N ILE A 429 -7.28 -2.40 -20.06
CA ILE A 429 -6.25 -1.59 -19.37
C ILE A 429 -6.18 -0.19 -19.98
N GLU A 430 -6.06 -0.08 -21.30
CA GLU A 430 -5.98 1.22 -21.97
C GLU A 430 -7.24 2.07 -21.75
N SER A 431 -8.42 1.46 -21.78
CA SER A 431 -9.69 2.16 -21.47
C SER A 431 -9.69 2.69 -20.05
N ALA A 432 -9.28 1.88 -19.06
CA ALA A 432 -9.24 2.29 -17.67
C ALA A 432 -8.27 3.45 -17.43
N PHE A 433 -7.10 3.44 -18.08
CA PHE A 433 -6.18 4.60 -18.05
C PHE A 433 -6.83 5.85 -18.65
N ASN A 434 -7.52 5.74 -19.80
CA ASN A 434 -8.19 6.87 -20.45
C ASN A 434 -9.35 7.45 -19.62
N GLU A 435 -10.06 6.61 -18.87
CA GLU A 435 -11.07 7.02 -17.89
C GLU A 435 -10.43 7.83 -16.76
N GLY A 436 -9.25 7.40 -16.30
CA GLY A 436 -8.41 8.06 -15.31
C GLY A 436 -8.53 7.42 -13.92
N ALA A 437 -7.39 7.35 -13.23
CA ALA A 437 -7.26 6.82 -11.88
C ALA A 437 -6.16 7.55 -11.12
N GLY A 438 -6.29 7.64 -9.79
CA GLY A 438 -5.20 8.15 -8.95
C GLY A 438 -4.12 7.11 -8.74
N PHE A 439 -4.50 5.84 -8.66
CA PHE A 439 -3.58 4.73 -8.44
C PHE A 439 -3.82 3.56 -9.39
N VAL A 440 -2.76 2.82 -9.68
CA VAL A 440 -2.79 1.53 -10.39
C VAL A 440 -1.98 0.51 -9.61
N ASP A 441 -2.55 -0.68 -9.45
CA ASP A 441 -1.91 -1.87 -8.92
C ASP A 441 -1.82 -2.96 -9.99
N PHE A 442 -0.60 -3.38 -10.30
CA PHE A 442 -0.30 -4.52 -11.16
C PHE A 442 0.39 -5.59 -10.33
N SER A 443 -0.25 -6.74 -10.11
CA SER A 443 0.35 -7.88 -9.38
C SER A 443 0.48 -9.09 -10.30
N GLY A 444 1.71 -9.58 -10.47
CA GLY A 444 2.01 -10.67 -11.38
C GLY A 444 3.50 -10.86 -11.66
N HIS A 445 3.81 -11.31 -12.87
CA HIS A 445 5.17 -11.49 -13.35
C HIS A 445 5.68 -10.25 -14.08
N GLY A 446 7.00 -10.12 -14.09
CA GLY A 446 7.67 -9.03 -14.78
C GLY A 446 9.00 -9.43 -15.39
N ASN A 447 9.40 -8.63 -16.35
CA ASN A 447 10.77 -8.50 -16.81
C ASN A 447 11.02 -7.01 -17.12
N PRO A 448 12.23 -6.61 -17.55
CA PRO A 448 12.53 -5.20 -17.78
C PRO A 448 11.55 -4.46 -18.69
N THR A 449 10.82 -5.10 -19.59
CA THR A 449 9.93 -4.43 -20.56
C THR A 449 8.48 -4.89 -20.55
N THR A 450 8.10 -5.79 -19.64
CA THR A 450 6.79 -6.46 -19.71
C THR A 450 6.27 -6.78 -18.32
N TRP A 451 4.97 -6.56 -18.13
CA TRP A 451 4.19 -7.16 -17.05
C TRP A 451 3.20 -8.16 -17.65
N ALA A 452 3.00 -9.29 -16.98
CA ALA A 452 2.04 -10.31 -17.37
C ALA A 452 1.62 -11.17 -16.17
N THR A 453 0.56 -11.94 -16.32
CA THR A 453 0.13 -12.97 -15.35
C THR A 453 -0.46 -14.15 -16.12
N HIS A 454 -0.94 -15.20 -15.44
CA HIS A 454 -1.58 -16.34 -16.09
C HIS A 454 -3.08 -16.34 -15.88
N ARG A 455 -3.78 -17.06 -16.75
CA ARG A 455 -5.16 -17.47 -16.45
C ARG A 455 -5.17 -18.53 -15.34
N HIS A 456 -6.24 -18.51 -14.54
CA HIS A 456 -6.44 -19.43 -13.42
C HIS A 456 -6.08 -20.88 -13.76
N ASN A 457 -5.11 -21.45 -13.04
CA ASN A 457 -4.61 -22.81 -13.16
C ASN A 457 -4.14 -23.20 -14.58
N THR A 458 -3.60 -22.25 -15.33
CA THR A 458 -3.03 -22.50 -16.67
C THR A 458 -1.64 -21.90 -16.84
N SER A 459 -0.96 -22.27 -17.94
CA SER A 459 0.28 -21.61 -18.41
C SER A 459 0.01 -20.55 -19.50
N ILE A 460 -1.24 -20.10 -19.64
CA ILE A 460 -1.61 -19.13 -20.67
C ILE A 460 -1.35 -17.73 -20.13
N TRP A 461 -0.37 -17.04 -20.72
CA TRP A 461 -0.04 -15.66 -20.42
C TRP A 461 -1.13 -14.68 -20.87
N ILE A 462 -1.43 -13.72 -20.00
CA ILE A 462 -2.35 -12.59 -20.20
C ILE A 462 -1.68 -11.31 -19.67
N PRO A 463 -2.09 -10.09 -20.08
CA PRO A 463 -3.29 -9.73 -20.84
C PRO A 463 -3.28 -10.18 -22.31
N THR A 464 -4.46 -10.52 -22.81
CA THR A 464 -4.71 -10.77 -24.23
C THR A 464 -4.69 -9.48 -25.06
N PRO A 465 -4.45 -9.57 -26.38
CA PRO A 465 -4.07 -10.77 -27.13
C PRO A 465 -2.57 -11.08 -27.05
N ALA A 466 -1.76 -10.18 -26.48
CA ALA A 466 -0.31 -10.23 -26.59
C ALA A 466 0.38 -11.15 -25.57
N GLY A 467 -0.34 -11.59 -24.53
CA GLY A 467 0.22 -12.35 -23.42
C GLY A 467 1.11 -11.51 -22.50
N GLY A 468 0.84 -10.20 -22.41
CA GLY A 468 1.66 -9.25 -21.67
C GLY A 468 1.32 -7.80 -22.04
N LEU A 469 1.51 -6.88 -21.09
CA LEU A 469 1.56 -5.44 -21.31
C LEU A 469 3.03 -5.03 -21.47
N PHE A 470 3.36 -4.44 -22.62
CA PHE A 470 4.75 -4.08 -22.96
C PHE A 470 5.02 -2.59 -22.79
N SER A 471 6.25 -2.22 -22.43
CA SER A 471 6.67 -0.81 -22.31
C SER A 471 6.44 -0.01 -23.60
N SER A 472 6.63 -0.65 -24.77
CA SER A 472 6.33 -0.04 -26.08
C SER A 472 4.85 0.26 -26.31
N GLN A 473 3.94 -0.47 -25.66
CA GLN A 473 2.50 -0.20 -25.70
C GLN A 473 2.13 0.92 -24.74
N ILE A 474 2.72 0.93 -23.54
CA ILE A 474 2.53 1.99 -22.55
C ILE A 474 2.91 3.35 -23.12
N SER A 475 4.00 3.44 -23.90
CA SER A 475 4.40 4.67 -24.60
C SER A 475 3.34 5.23 -25.57
N ASN A 476 2.31 4.43 -25.92
CA ASN A 476 1.23 4.84 -26.79
C ASN A 476 -0.06 5.22 -26.05
N PHE A 477 -0.15 5.03 -24.73
CA PHE A 477 -1.32 5.44 -23.95
C PHE A 477 -1.62 6.94 -24.13
N LYS A 478 -2.91 7.30 -24.19
CA LYS A 478 -3.42 8.64 -24.53
C LYS A 478 -4.34 9.24 -23.46
N ASN A 479 -4.14 8.86 -22.20
CA ASN A 479 -4.93 9.35 -21.06
C ASN A 479 -4.68 10.83 -20.70
N GLY A 480 -3.83 11.54 -21.45
CA GLY A 480 -3.59 12.97 -21.28
C GLY A 480 -3.12 13.29 -19.86
N ASN A 481 -3.81 14.21 -19.20
CA ASN A 481 -3.43 14.70 -17.87
C ASN A 481 -4.01 13.89 -16.70
N LYS A 482 -4.69 12.76 -16.98
CA LYS A 482 -5.21 11.85 -15.95
C LYS A 482 -4.16 10.80 -15.61
N LEU A 483 -3.15 11.22 -14.85
CA LEU A 483 -1.89 10.48 -14.69
C LEU A 483 -1.86 9.77 -13.32
N PRO A 484 -2.08 8.45 -13.25
CA PRO A 484 -1.98 7.71 -11.99
C PRO A 484 -0.55 7.59 -11.46
N ILE A 485 -0.46 7.24 -10.17
CA ILE A 485 0.72 6.60 -9.57
C ILE A 485 0.62 5.10 -9.80
N VAL A 486 1.62 4.50 -10.45
CA VAL A 486 1.60 3.09 -10.85
C VAL A 486 2.54 2.26 -9.98
N ILE A 487 1.98 1.38 -9.14
CA ILE A 487 2.72 0.47 -8.27
C ILE A 487 2.63 -0.93 -8.88
N THR A 488 3.77 -1.61 -9.06
CA THR A 488 3.81 -2.92 -9.73
C THR A 488 4.53 -3.94 -8.87
N GLY A 489 3.79 -4.94 -8.40
CA GLY A 489 4.31 -6.17 -7.80
C GLY A 489 4.74 -7.15 -8.88
N ALA A 490 6.00 -7.06 -9.31
CA ALA A 490 6.57 -7.94 -10.33
C ALA A 490 8.11 -7.85 -10.40
N CYS A 491 8.76 -8.90 -10.89
CA CYS A 491 10.21 -8.91 -11.10
C CYS A 491 10.69 -7.86 -12.11
N SER A 492 11.80 -7.18 -11.78
CA SER A 492 12.65 -6.45 -12.71
C SER A 492 11.98 -5.36 -13.56
N VAL A 493 10.75 -4.98 -13.26
CA VAL A 493 9.98 -3.98 -14.01
C VAL A 493 10.58 -2.57 -13.91
N GLY A 494 11.33 -2.32 -12.84
CA GLY A 494 12.08 -1.10 -12.58
C GLY A 494 13.55 -1.21 -12.97
N LYS A 495 14.01 -2.23 -13.70
CA LYS A 495 15.43 -2.46 -14.05
C LYS A 495 15.98 -1.48 -15.09
N TYR A 496 16.02 -0.19 -14.72
CA TYR A 496 16.38 0.93 -15.58
C TYR A 496 17.85 0.91 -16.03
N ASN A 497 18.73 0.20 -15.30
CA ASN A 497 20.12 0.01 -15.68
C ASN A 497 20.30 -0.99 -16.83
N SER A 498 19.36 -1.91 -17.05
CA SER A 498 19.42 -2.86 -18.18
C SER A 498 18.59 -2.41 -19.38
N ASN A 499 17.57 -1.57 -19.16
CA ASN A 499 16.73 -1.04 -20.23
C ASN A 499 16.27 0.38 -19.91
N SER A 500 16.65 1.34 -20.73
CA SER A 500 16.29 2.75 -20.58
C SER A 500 14.81 3.06 -20.84
N ASN A 501 14.04 2.10 -21.35
CA ASN A 501 12.58 2.14 -21.43
C ASN A 501 11.98 0.96 -20.66
N CYS A 502 12.45 0.77 -19.41
CA CYS A 502 11.93 -0.28 -18.56
C CYS A 502 10.42 -0.08 -18.27
N PHE A 503 9.73 -1.14 -17.87
CA PHE A 503 8.28 -1.17 -17.72
C PHE A 503 7.78 -0.03 -16.82
N SER A 504 8.30 0.10 -15.60
CA SER A 504 7.88 1.14 -14.66
C SER A 504 8.20 2.55 -15.16
N TRP A 505 9.39 2.78 -15.73
CA TRP A 505 9.75 4.09 -16.27
C TRP A 505 8.91 4.48 -17.49
N SER A 506 8.48 3.51 -18.31
CA SER A 506 7.73 3.80 -19.54
C SER A 506 6.40 4.53 -19.30
N PHE A 507 5.78 4.36 -18.13
CA PHE A 507 4.60 5.13 -17.73
C PHE A 507 4.94 6.62 -17.54
N VAL A 508 6.02 6.92 -16.82
CA VAL A 508 6.43 8.29 -16.53
C VAL A 508 7.09 8.93 -17.75
N ALA A 509 7.76 8.16 -18.60
CA ALA A 509 8.36 8.63 -19.84
C ALA A 509 7.36 9.01 -20.94
N ASN A 510 6.12 8.48 -20.91
CA ASN A 510 5.14 8.75 -21.98
C ASN A 510 4.72 10.24 -21.99
N PRO A 511 4.93 10.99 -23.10
CA PRO A 511 4.61 12.40 -23.17
C PRO A 511 3.12 12.71 -23.38
N TYR A 512 2.30 11.71 -23.73
CA TYR A 512 0.88 11.87 -24.06
C TYR A 512 -0.06 11.22 -23.03
N GLY A 513 0.48 10.69 -21.93
CA GLY A 513 -0.28 9.93 -20.94
C GLY A 513 0.66 9.10 -20.06
N GLY A 514 0.26 7.85 -19.81
CA GLY A 514 0.96 6.95 -18.90
C GLY A 514 0.64 7.29 -17.45
N GLY A 515 1.67 7.46 -16.63
CA GLY A 515 1.57 7.81 -15.21
C GLY A 515 2.33 9.09 -14.87
N ILE A 516 2.07 9.62 -13.67
CA ILE A 516 2.83 10.75 -13.11
C ILE A 516 4.04 10.25 -12.32
N ALA A 517 3.91 9.05 -11.75
CA ALA A 517 4.96 8.38 -11.01
C ALA A 517 4.76 6.86 -11.10
N SER A 518 5.82 6.08 -10.86
CA SER A 518 5.75 4.62 -10.82
C SER A 518 6.78 4.04 -9.86
N MET A 519 6.51 2.85 -9.31
CA MET A 519 7.44 2.09 -8.49
C MET A 519 7.48 0.62 -8.90
N GLY A 520 8.63 -0.04 -8.70
CA GLY A 520 8.75 -1.49 -8.88
C GLY A 520 10.20 -1.98 -8.74
N ALA A 521 10.38 -3.30 -8.77
CA ALA A 521 11.66 -3.94 -8.48
C ALA A 521 12.71 -3.76 -9.60
N THR A 522 13.96 -3.48 -9.23
CA THR A 522 15.13 -3.46 -10.13
C THR A 522 15.75 -4.83 -10.34
N ALA A 523 15.34 -5.85 -9.58
CA ALA A 523 15.92 -7.18 -9.57
C ALA A 523 14.84 -8.29 -9.66
N LEU A 524 15.24 -9.56 -9.51
CA LEU A 524 14.33 -10.69 -9.40
C LEU A 524 13.53 -10.63 -8.08
N GLY A 525 12.23 -10.49 -8.21
CA GLY A 525 11.32 -10.46 -7.08
C GLY A 525 11.03 -11.82 -6.47
N TYR A 526 10.89 -11.84 -5.14
CA TYR A 526 10.36 -12.98 -4.40
C TYR A 526 8.94 -12.70 -3.92
N ALA A 527 8.15 -13.77 -3.80
CA ALA A 527 6.83 -13.74 -3.19
C ALA A 527 6.53 -15.08 -2.49
N TYR A 528 5.57 -15.05 -1.58
CA TYR A 528 4.96 -16.25 -1.03
C TYR A 528 3.80 -16.70 -1.93
N VAL A 529 3.43 -17.97 -1.83
CA VAL A 529 2.41 -18.62 -2.69
C VAL A 529 1.05 -18.67 -2.00
N GLY A 530 -0.01 -18.63 -2.79
CA GLY A 530 -1.39 -18.70 -2.33
C GLY A 530 -1.74 -17.54 -1.39
N LYS A 531 -2.52 -17.82 -0.33
CA LYS A 531 -2.98 -16.78 0.61
C LYS A 531 -1.86 -16.03 1.35
N TYR A 532 -0.65 -16.58 1.37
CA TYR A 532 0.49 -15.97 2.06
C TYR A 532 1.16 -14.87 1.22
N VAL A 533 0.80 -14.71 -0.06
CA VAL A 533 1.38 -13.71 -0.95
C VAL A 533 1.37 -12.29 -0.36
N THR A 534 0.39 -11.97 0.49
CA THR A 534 0.25 -10.65 1.14
C THR A 534 1.06 -10.46 2.43
N TYR A 535 1.85 -11.47 2.84
CA TYR A 535 2.52 -11.46 4.14
C TYR A 535 3.86 -10.71 4.15
N GLY A 536 4.49 -10.54 2.98
CA GLY A 536 5.81 -9.91 2.86
C GLY A 536 6.33 -9.94 1.42
N LEU A 537 7.63 -9.66 1.27
CA LEU A 537 8.36 -9.60 -0.01
C LEU A 537 7.74 -8.60 -0.99
N ILE A 538 7.88 -8.79 -2.30
CA ILE A 538 7.41 -7.79 -3.30
C ILE A 538 5.96 -7.38 -3.07
N GLU A 539 5.06 -8.35 -2.87
CA GLU A 539 3.63 -8.05 -2.76
C GLU A 539 3.30 -7.46 -1.37
N GLY A 540 4.05 -7.83 -0.33
CA GLY A 540 4.01 -7.13 0.95
C GLY A 540 4.45 -5.66 0.84
N MET A 541 5.52 -5.40 0.08
CA MET A 541 6.01 -4.04 -0.19
C MET A 541 4.98 -3.21 -0.96
N VAL A 542 4.31 -3.79 -1.97
CA VAL A 542 3.16 -3.16 -2.66
C VAL A 542 2.10 -2.72 -1.66
N LEU A 543 1.68 -3.62 -0.75
CA LEU A 543 0.68 -3.28 0.25
C LEU A 543 1.14 -2.16 1.20
N ASP A 544 2.42 -2.14 1.57
CA ASP A 544 2.96 -1.11 2.44
C ASP A 544 3.03 0.27 1.77
N MET A 545 3.23 0.35 0.44
CA MET A 545 3.08 1.60 -0.32
C MET A 545 1.65 2.13 -0.27
N PHE A 546 0.65 1.27 -0.46
CA PHE A 546 -0.76 1.69 -0.35
C PHE A 546 -1.14 2.06 1.09
N ARG A 547 -0.58 1.36 2.09
CA ARG A 547 -0.77 1.71 3.51
C ARG A 547 -0.15 3.07 3.82
N ALA A 548 1.03 3.38 3.28
CA ALA A 548 1.66 4.68 3.45
C ALA A 548 0.72 5.81 3.04
N TYR A 549 0.19 5.76 1.81
CA TYR A 549 -0.83 6.71 1.35
C TYR A 549 -2.04 6.76 2.29
N LYS A 550 -2.63 5.60 2.60
CA LYS A 550 -3.83 5.52 3.46
C LYS A 550 -3.62 6.14 4.84
N THR A 551 -2.38 6.13 5.34
CA THR A 551 -2.03 6.64 6.68
C THR A 551 -1.50 8.07 6.70
N GLY A 552 -1.54 8.77 5.55
CA GLY A 552 -1.33 10.20 5.47
C GLY A 552 -0.04 10.65 4.79
N ALA A 553 0.54 9.84 3.89
CA ALA A 553 1.55 10.37 2.96
C ALA A 553 0.88 11.40 2.02
N LEU A 554 1.47 12.60 1.94
CA LEU A 554 0.97 13.73 1.15
C LEU A 554 1.72 13.89 -0.17
N THR A 555 2.93 13.34 -0.25
CA THR A 555 3.79 13.37 -1.44
C THR A 555 4.12 11.97 -1.96
N PHE A 556 4.54 11.88 -3.22
CA PHE A 556 5.01 10.63 -3.81
C PHE A 556 6.24 10.06 -3.07
N GLY A 557 7.17 10.92 -2.65
CA GLY A 557 8.35 10.52 -1.88
C GLY A 557 7.97 9.96 -0.50
N GLU A 558 6.97 10.53 0.17
CA GLU A 558 6.45 9.99 1.43
C GLU A 558 5.83 8.61 1.26
N ILE A 559 5.12 8.32 0.15
CA ILE A 559 4.62 6.95 -0.10
C ILE A 559 5.77 5.95 -0.07
N TRP A 560 6.87 6.28 -0.78
CA TRP A 560 8.02 5.39 -0.91
C TRP A 560 8.71 5.17 0.44
N VAL A 561 9.06 6.26 1.14
CA VAL A 561 9.76 6.19 2.42
C VAL A 561 8.91 5.56 3.52
N ASP A 562 7.66 5.98 3.68
CA ASP A 562 6.77 5.43 4.71
C ASP A 562 6.42 3.97 4.42
N GLY A 563 6.35 3.58 3.14
CA GLY A 563 6.17 2.19 2.74
C GLY A 563 7.38 1.32 3.11
N LEU A 564 8.61 1.77 2.78
CA LEU A 564 9.85 1.10 3.19
C LEU A 564 9.94 0.98 4.71
N ASN A 565 9.72 2.08 5.44
CA ASN A 565 9.78 2.11 6.91
C ASN A 565 8.72 1.22 7.58
N ARG A 566 7.62 0.88 6.90
CA ARG A 566 6.63 -0.10 7.37
C ARG A 566 7.07 -1.54 7.14
N TYR A 567 7.81 -1.76 6.07
CA TYR A 567 8.35 -3.07 5.70
C TYR A 567 9.54 -3.44 6.58
N ILE A 568 10.44 -2.49 6.87
CA ILE A 568 11.61 -2.69 7.73
C ILE A 568 11.15 -3.08 9.14
N ARG A 569 11.55 -4.27 9.58
CA ARG A 569 11.16 -4.92 10.84
C ARG A 569 12.38 -5.54 11.50
N GLY A 570 12.23 -5.99 12.75
CA GLY A 570 13.34 -6.56 13.51
C GLY A 570 13.86 -7.91 13.02
N HIS A 571 13.16 -8.64 12.16
CA HIS A 571 13.68 -9.87 11.55
C HIS A 571 13.63 -9.76 10.03
N LEU A 572 14.80 -9.53 9.42
CA LEU A 572 14.97 -9.48 7.97
C LEU A 572 15.86 -10.64 7.54
N ASP A 573 15.44 -11.36 6.50
CA ASP A 573 16.26 -12.37 5.84
C ASP A 573 16.77 -11.90 4.46
N ALA A 574 17.42 -12.79 3.70
CA ALA A 574 17.98 -12.44 2.39
C ALA A 574 16.90 -11.96 1.39
N GLY A 575 15.69 -12.52 1.46
CA GLY A 575 14.56 -12.09 0.63
C GLY A 575 14.12 -10.69 0.99
N ASP A 576 14.05 -10.38 2.29
CA ASP A 576 13.72 -9.04 2.77
C ASP A 576 14.76 -7.99 2.37
N TYR A 577 16.05 -8.28 2.54
CA TYR A 577 17.14 -7.41 2.09
C TYR A 577 17.00 -7.09 0.60
N LYS A 578 16.75 -8.12 -0.23
CA LYS A 578 16.56 -7.95 -1.66
C LYS A 578 15.33 -7.09 -1.97
N THR A 579 14.18 -7.36 -1.33
CA THR A 579 12.94 -6.61 -1.54
C THR A 579 13.07 -5.13 -1.17
N ILE A 580 13.74 -4.81 -0.06
CA ILE A 580 13.98 -3.41 0.37
C ILE A 580 14.86 -2.69 -0.65
N LEU A 581 15.99 -3.31 -1.01
CA LEU A 581 17.01 -2.69 -1.87
C LEU A 581 16.54 -2.55 -3.33
N GLU A 582 15.70 -3.45 -3.84
CA GLU A 582 15.29 -3.43 -5.25
C GLU A 582 14.15 -2.44 -5.54
N TRP A 583 13.50 -1.88 -4.50
CA TRP A 583 12.28 -1.11 -4.67
C TRP A 583 12.53 0.33 -5.15
N GLN A 584 12.40 0.55 -6.45
CA GLN A 584 12.81 1.81 -7.10
C GLN A 584 11.62 2.77 -7.34
N PRO A 585 11.72 4.03 -6.88
CA PRO A 585 10.74 5.08 -7.17
C PRO A 585 11.12 5.91 -8.40
N PHE A 586 10.19 6.04 -9.35
CA PHE A 586 10.28 6.90 -10.54
C PHE A 586 9.27 8.03 -10.50
N GLY A 587 9.74 9.27 -10.56
CA GLY A 587 8.87 10.46 -10.49
C GLY A 587 9.56 11.62 -9.77
N ASP A 588 8.76 12.59 -9.31
CA ASP A 588 9.18 13.70 -8.46
C ASP A 588 8.82 13.39 -7.00
N PRO A 589 9.78 13.39 -6.05
CA PRO A 589 9.48 12.98 -4.68
C PRO A 589 8.66 14.04 -3.95
N ALA A 590 8.75 15.31 -4.37
CA ALA A 590 8.00 16.44 -3.83
C ALA A 590 6.66 16.66 -4.58
N LEU A 591 6.23 15.71 -5.41
CA LEU A 591 4.93 15.76 -6.07
C LEU A 591 3.82 15.61 -5.03
N ALA A 592 2.99 16.65 -4.88
CA ALA A 592 1.80 16.60 -4.02
C ALA A 592 0.72 15.67 -4.61
N ILE A 593 0.24 14.74 -3.78
CA ILE A 593 -0.77 13.73 -4.13
C ILE A 593 -1.94 13.70 -3.14
N ALA A 594 -1.83 14.48 -2.07
CA ALA A 594 -2.88 14.85 -1.14
C ALA A 594 -2.48 16.17 -0.46
N GLU A 595 -3.40 16.76 0.31
CA GLU A 595 -3.10 17.88 1.20
C GLU A 595 -3.75 17.63 2.57
N GLU A 596 -3.23 18.26 3.63
CA GLU A 596 -3.82 18.13 4.97
C GLU A 596 -5.19 18.80 5.00
N SER A 597 -6.23 18.03 5.32
CA SER A 597 -7.60 18.49 5.52
C SER A 597 -8.36 17.46 6.39
N ASN A 598 -9.35 17.89 7.17
CA ASN A 598 -10.24 16.95 7.85
C ASN A 598 -11.31 16.45 6.88
N PRO A 599 -11.51 15.13 6.74
CA PRO A 599 -12.54 14.62 5.84
C PRO A 599 -13.94 15.09 6.27
N PRO A 600 -14.89 15.21 5.32
CA PRO A 600 -16.29 15.38 5.64
C PRO A 600 -16.81 14.28 6.56
N GLU A 601 -17.73 14.65 7.45
CA GLU A 601 -18.39 13.72 8.35
C GLU A 601 -19.19 12.65 7.57
N GLN A 602 -19.54 11.55 8.24
CA GLN A 602 -20.33 10.48 7.64
C GLN A 602 -21.66 11.04 7.10
N PRO A 603 -21.94 10.91 5.78
CA PRO A 603 -23.17 11.46 5.24
C PRO A 603 -24.42 10.73 5.72
N THR A 604 -25.51 11.48 5.82
CA THR A 604 -26.86 10.91 5.91
C THR A 604 -27.46 10.80 4.52
N ILE A 605 -28.21 9.71 4.27
CA ILE A 605 -28.94 9.48 3.02
C ILE A 605 -30.41 9.20 3.34
N ASN A 606 -31.32 9.69 2.49
CA ASN A 606 -32.75 9.42 2.55
C ASN A 606 -33.30 9.12 1.16
N GLY A 607 -34.27 8.21 1.06
CA GLY A 607 -34.90 7.88 -0.23
C GLY A 607 -35.93 6.76 -0.12
N PRO A 608 -36.57 6.38 -1.24
CA PRO A 608 -37.56 5.32 -1.27
C PRO A 608 -36.94 3.94 -1.00
N SER A 609 -37.67 3.08 -0.29
CA SER A 609 -37.27 1.70 0.00
C SER A 609 -37.88 0.65 -0.94
N HIS A 610 -38.80 1.07 -1.81
CA HIS A 610 -39.47 0.20 -2.78
C HIS A 610 -39.72 0.94 -4.08
N GLY A 611 -39.57 0.24 -5.20
CA GLY A 611 -39.81 0.77 -6.53
C GLY A 611 -40.19 -0.30 -7.55
N LYS A 612 -40.35 0.12 -8.80
CA LYS A 612 -40.58 -0.71 -9.97
C LYS A 612 -39.39 -0.54 -10.93
N PRO A 613 -38.92 -1.64 -11.56
CA PRO A 613 -37.90 -1.53 -12.59
C PRO A 613 -38.31 -0.58 -13.72
N GLY A 614 -37.39 0.26 -14.16
CA GLY A 614 -37.57 1.23 -15.24
C GLY A 614 -38.16 2.58 -14.82
N GLU A 615 -38.49 2.79 -13.53
CA GLU A 615 -38.87 4.10 -12.98
C GLU A 615 -37.66 4.80 -12.34
N GLU A 616 -37.66 6.13 -12.38
CA GLU A 616 -36.63 6.98 -11.76
C GLU A 616 -36.98 7.28 -10.31
N TYR A 617 -35.99 7.18 -9.42
CA TYR A 617 -36.13 7.46 -8.00
C TYR A 617 -35.08 8.48 -7.55
N THR A 618 -35.50 9.39 -6.67
CA THR A 618 -34.65 10.43 -6.09
C THR A 618 -34.20 10.05 -4.68
N PHE A 619 -32.93 10.27 -4.40
CA PHE A 619 -32.31 10.15 -3.09
C PHE A 619 -31.74 11.51 -2.69
N GLU A 620 -31.82 11.81 -1.40
CA GLU A 620 -31.27 13.03 -0.80
C GLU A 620 -30.10 12.66 0.10
N ALA A 621 -29.05 13.47 0.08
CA ALA A 621 -27.89 13.30 0.95
C ALA A 621 -27.46 14.63 1.58
N GLN A 622 -26.90 14.56 2.78
CA GLN A 622 -26.37 15.71 3.51
C GLN A 622 -25.23 15.27 4.43
N THR A 623 -24.18 16.09 4.49
CA THR A 623 -23.13 16.02 5.50
C THR A 623 -22.54 17.41 5.79
N THR A 624 -21.67 17.49 6.77
CA THR A 624 -20.88 18.68 7.12
C THR A 624 -19.40 18.36 7.04
N ASP A 625 -18.62 19.37 6.69
CA ASP A 625 -17.17 19.35 6.76
C ASP A 625 -16.68 20.06 8.03
N PRO A 626 -15.75 19.48 8.82
CA PRO A 626 -15.23 20.08 10.06
C PRO A 626 -14.52 21.41 9.86
N ASP A 627 -13.86 21.60 8.72
CA ASP A 627 -13.13 22.82 8.37
C ASP A 627 -14.05 23.85 7.67
N GLY A 628 -15.28 23.44 7.34
CA GLY A 628 -16.28 24.26 6.68
C GLY A 628 -16.12 24.27 5.16
N ASP A 629 -15.33 23.35 4.63
CA ASP A 629 -15.01 23.26 3.21
C ASP A 629 -16.22 22.84 2.37
N LYS A 630 -16.12 23.12 1.07
CA LYS A 630 -17.16 22.68 0.13
C LYS A 630 -17.11 21.18 -0.08
N ILE A 631 -18.29 20.60 -0.29
CA ILE A 631 -18.47 19.15 -0.30
C ILE A 631 -18.94 18.66 -1.67
N TYR A 632 -18.40 17.53 -2.10
CA TYR A 632 -18.86 16.76 -3.25
C TYR A 632 -19.38 15.41 -2.78
N TYR A 633 -20.42 14.88 -3.44
CA TYR A 633 -21.05 13.60 -3.08
C TYR A 633 -20.98 12.59 -4.22
N LEU A 634 -20.78 11.32 -3.88
CA LEU A 634 -20.81 10.20 -4.80
C LEU A 634 -21.79 9.14 -4.30
N PHE A 635 -22.78 8.79 -5.12
CA PHE A 635 -23.73 7.72 -4.86
C PHE A 635 -23.26 6.40 -5.46
N ASP A 636 -23.31 5.35 -4.67
CA ASP A 636 -23.25 3.95 -5.10
C ASP A 636 -24.70 3.43 -5.12
N TRP A 637 -25.17 3.03 -6.30
CA TRP A 637 -26.56 2.61 -6.51
C TRP A 637 -26.81 1.14 -6.18
N GLY A 638 -25.78 0.40 -5.77
CA GLY A 638 -25.88 -1.01 -5.37
C GLY A 638 -26.10 -1.99 -6.52
N ASP A 639 -26.07 -1.52 -7.78
CA ASP A 639 -26.17 -2.33 -9.00
C ASP A 639 -24.84 -2.42 -9.78
N GLY A 640 -23.75 -1.95 -9.17
CA GLY A 640 -22.43 -1.84 -9.79
C GLY A 640 -22.19 -0.51 -10.50
N SER A 641 -23.17 0.42 -10.52
CA SER A 641 -23.00 1.77 -11.05
C SER A 641 -22.85 2.83 -9.94
N TYR A 642 -22.15 3.91 -10.29
CA TYR A 642 -21.96 5.09 -9.44
C TYR A 642 -22.47 6.34 -10.15
N SER A 643 -22.86 7.37 -9.38
CA SER A 643 -23.02 8.71 -9.95
C SER A 643 -21.67 9.32 -10.32
N ASN A 644 -21.66 10.46 -11.01
CA ASN A 644 -20.50 11.37 -10.95
C ASN A 644 -20.42 12.00 -9.54
N TRP A 645 -19.30 12.66 -9.23
CA TRP A 645 -19.24 13.53 -8.07
C TRP A 645 -20.18 14.73 -8.28
N ILE A 646 -21.10 14.95 -7.34
CA ILE A 646 -22.11 16.01 -7.37
C ILE A 646 -21.65 17.10 -6.43
N GLY A 647 -21.46 18.32 -6.93
CA GLY A 647 -21.01 19.46 -6.13
C GLY A 647 -20.26 20.51 -6.96
N PRO A 648 -19.53 21.43 -6.31
CA PRO A 648 -19.47 21.57 -4.85
C PRO A 648 -20.79 22.09 -4.26
N SER A 649 -21.19 21.59 -3.09
CA SER A 649 -22.25 22.17 -2.25
C SER A 649 -21.65 22.81 -1.00
N THR A 650 -22.40 23.69 -0.35
CA THR A 650 -21.98 24.25 0.95
C THR A 650 -22.01 23.15 2.01
N SER A 651 -21.09 23.20 2.99
CA SER A 651 -21.14 22.31 4.17
C SER A 651 -22.51 22.39 4.85
N GLY A 652 -23.15 21.24 5.06
CA GLY A 652 -24.51 21.14 5.62
C GLY A 652 -25.64 21.34 4.62
N GLU A 653 -25.39 21.49 3.32
CA GLU A 653 -26.43 21.58 2.29
C GLU A 653 -26.95 20.19 1.89
N THR A 654 -28.27 20.07 1.69
CA THR A 654 -28.89 18.84 1.18
C THR A 654 -28.83 18.82 -0.34
N ILE A 655 -28.32 17.74 -0.91
CA ILE A 655 -28.28 17.50 -2.35
C ILE A 655 -29.26 16.39 -2.76
N GLN A 656 -29.57 16.32 -4.06
CA GLN A 656 -30.41 15.27 -4.63
C GLN A 656 -29.70 14.58 -5.80
N ALA A 657 -29.89 13.26 -5.92
CA ALA A 657 -29.45 12.46 -7.06
C ALA A 657 -30.56 11.49 -7.47
N THR A 658 -30.61 11.14 -8.76
CA THR A 658 -31.61 10.21 -9.29
C THR A 658 -30.98 9.00 -9.97
N HIS A 659 -31.68 7.85 -9.93
CA HIS A 659 -31.26 6.63 -10.62
C HIS A 659 -32.44 5.77 -11.08
N ILE A 660 -32.18 4.95 -12.11
CA ILE A 660 -33.14 4.01 -12.70
C ILE A 660 -32.56 2.60 -12.68
N TRP A 661 -33.19 1.71 -11.92
CA TRP A 661 -32.86 0.27 -11.95
C TRP A 661 -33.69 -0.44 -13.02
N LYS A 662 -33.01 -1.11 -13.95
CA LYS A 662 -33.68 -1.84 -15.05
C LYS A 662 -34.14 -3.23 -14.65
N GLU A 663 -33.45 -3.84 -13.71
CA GLU A 663 -33.69 -5.21 -13.27
C GLU A 663 -34.40 -5.26 -11.92
N LYS A 664 -35.00 -6.41 -11.62
CA LYS A 664 -35.55 -6.67 -10.29
C LYS A 664 -34.42 -7.06 -9.34
N GLY A 665 -34.49 -6.57 -8.12
CA GLY A 665 -33.49 -6.88 -7.11
C GLY A 665 -33.67 -6.02 -5.87
N ASN A 666 -32.84 -6.29 -4.88
CA ASN A 666 -32.62 -5.40 -3.75
C ASN A 666 -31.28 -4.74 -3.98
N TYR A 667 -31.25 -3.42 -3.91
CA TYR A 667 -30.06 -2.63 -4.16
C TYR A 667 -29.77 -1.79 -2.92
N ASN A 668 -28.53 -1.85 -2.44
CA ASN A 668 -28.09 -1.07 -1.29
C ASN A 668 -27.50 0.24 -1.78
N VAL A 669 -28.27 1.31 -1.66
CA VAL A 669 -27.86 2.67 -2.03
C VAL A 669 -27.12 3.30 -0.88
N ARG A 670 -25.94 3.84 -1.13
CA ARG A 670 -25.14 4.58 -0.14
C ARG A 670 -24.45 5.76 -0.79
N VAL A 671 -24.02 6.71 0.01
CA VAL A 671 -23.34 7.93 -0.45
C VAL A 671 -22.08 8.16 0.37
N LYS A 672 -21.03 8.66 -0.26
CA LYS A 672 -19.84 9.20 0.42
C LYS A 672 -19.58 10.63 -0.02
N ALA A 673 -18.79 11.34 0.76
CA ALA A 673 -18.44 12.73 0.50
C ALA A 673 -16.92 12.94 0.43
N LYS A 674 -16.48 13.94 -0.34
CA LYS A 674 -15.12 14.49 -0.29
C LYS A 674 -15.19 16.01 -0.18
N ASP A 675 -14.17 16.62 0.42
CA ASP A 675 -14.02 18.07 0.47
C ASP A 675 -13.42 18.63 -0.85
N GLU A 676 -13.21 19.95 -0.92
CA GLU A 676 -12.55 20.60 -2.06
C GLU A 676 -11.03 20.36 -2.12
N HIS A 677 -10.47 19.78 -1.06
CA HIS A 677 -9.09 19.32 -0.93
C HIS A 677 -8.89 17.87 -1.40
N GLY A 678 -9.97 17.18 -1.77
CA GLY A 678 -9.96 15.80 -2.27
C GLY A 678 -9.96 14.72 -1.17
N VAL A 679 -10.05 15.10 0.11
CA VAL A 679 -10.04 14.17 1.24
C VAL A 679 -11.43 13.54 1.38
N ILE A 680 -11.46 12.21 1.43
CA ILE A 680 -12.69 11.42 1.35
C ILE A 680 -13.12 10.95 2.74
N GLY A 681 -14.37 11.25 3.11
CA GLY A 681 -15.02 10.75 4.32
C GLY A 681 -15.55 9.32 4.20
N PRO A 682 -16.08 8.75 5.29
CA PRO A 682 -16.65 7.41 5.28
C PRO A 682 -17.95 7.32 4.45
N TRP A 683 -18.30 6.10 4.04
CA TRP A 683 -19.61 5.82 3.43
C TRP A 683 -20.74 5.99 4.45
N SER A 684 -21.90 6.47 3.99
CA SER A 684 -23.15 6.43 4.74
C SER A 684 -23.56 4.99 5.06
N ASP A 685 -24.42 4.83 6.07
CA ASP A 685 -25.21 3.61 6.19
C ASP A 685 -26.03 3.40 4.90
N PRO A 686 -26.14 2.16 4.39
CA PRO A 686 -26.88 1.90 3.16
C PRO A 686 -28.39 1.91 3.40
N ILE A 687 -29.14 2.42 2.42
CA ILE A 687 -30.60 2.24 2.31
C ILE A 687 -30.88 1.21 1.23
N THR A 688 -31.59 0.14 1.59
CA THR A 688 -32.03 -0.87 0.61
C THR A 688 -33.30 -0.42 -0.12
N ILE A 689 -33.26 -0.37 -1.45
CA ILE A 689 -34.44 -0.25 -2.32
C ILE A 689 -34.77 -1.59 -2.99
N SER A 690 -36.02 -2.04 -2.83
CA SER A 690 -36.53 -3.27 -3.43
C SER A 690 -37.32 -3.00 -4.72
N MET A 691 -36.83 -3.49 -5.86
CA MET A 691 -37.51 -3.42 -7.16
C MET A 691 -38.43 -4.62 -7.42
N SER A 692 -39.59 -4.63 -6.76
CA SER A 692 -40.59 -5.71 -6.86
C SER A 692 -41.89 -5.24 -7.55
N LYS A 693 -42.67 -6.17 -8.14
CA LYS A 693 -43.98 -5.80 -8.72
C LYS A 693 -44.95 -5.41 -7.60
N SER A 694 -45.56 -4.23 -7.70
CA SER A 694 -46.77 -3.93 -6.93
C SER A 694 -47.85 -4.97 -7.27
N LYS A 695 -48.33 -5.75 -6.29
CA LYS A 695 -49.59 -6.49 -6.45
C LYS A 695 -50.69 -5.44 -6.67
N ALA A 696 -51.25 -5.37 -7.87
CA ALA A 696 -52.48 -4.61 -8.09
C ALA A 696 -53.56 -5.17 -7.13
N ARG A 697 -54.04 -4.35 -6.19
CA ARG A 697 -55.30 -4.62 -5.50
C ARG A 697 -56.39 -4.45 -6.55
N TYR A 698 -56.94 -5.56 -7.04
CA TYR A 698 -58.24 -5.53 -7.67
C TYR A 698 -59.27 -5.39 -6.53
N ASP A 699 -59.78 -4.18 -6.31
CA ASP A 699 -61.04 -3.99 -5.59
C ASP A 699 -62.16 -4.47 -6.51
N THR A 700 -62.45 -5.76 -6.45
CA THR A 700 -63.56 -6.34 -7.21
C THR A 700 -64.86 -6.15 -6.42
N ILE A 701 -65.56 -5.05 -6.66
CA ILE A 701 -67.01 -5.01 -6.49
C ILE A 701 -67.61 -5.79 -7.68
N PHE A 702 -68.06 -7.02 -7.43
CA PHE A 702 -69.05 -7.68 -8.28
C PHE A 702 -70.17 -8.21 -7.39
N HIS A 703 -71.28 -7.46 -7.36
CA HIS A 703 -72.60 -8.04 -7.14
C HIS A 703 -72.88 -9.00 -8.31
N LEU A 704 -73.08 -10.29 -8.01
CA LEU A 704 -73.72 -11.20 -8.95
C LEU A 704 -75.06 -11.67 -8.36
N ASP A 705 -76.11 -11.25 -9.06
CA ASP A 705 -77.50 -11.57 -8.81
C ASP A 705 -77.77 -13.05 -9.13
N ILE A 706 -78.39 -13.73 -8.19
CA ILE A 706 -78.77 -15.15 -8.27
C ILE A 706 -80.04 -15.19 -9.11
N HIS A 707 -79.99 -15.55 -10.41
CA HIS A 707 -81.19 -16.14 -11.06
C HIS A 707 -81.00 -16.85 -12.41
N GLN A 708 -79.83 -16.89 -13.05
CA GLN A 708 -79.67 -17.62 -14.31
C GLN A 708 -78.47 -18.56 -14.30
N LEU A 709 -78.73 -19.83 -13.94
CA LEU A 709 -78.10 -21.05 -14.46
C LEU A 709 -78.45 -22.27 -13.58
N ARG A 710 -79.73 -22.43 -13.27
CA ARG A 710 -80.34 -23.76 -13.13
C ARG A 710 -80.90 -24.11 -14.50
N LEU A 711 -80.11 -24.79 -15.34
CA LEU A 711 -80.56 -25.59 -16.49
C LEU A 711 -79.30 -26.03 -17.25
N LEU A 712 -78.80 -27.22 -16.92
CA LEU A 712 -78.07 -28.18 -17.78
C LEU A 712 -77.37 -29.23 -16.90
N ARG A 713 -78.14 -29.82 -15.97
CA ARG A 713 -78.07 -31.27 -15.78
C ARG A 713 -78.81 -31.86 -16.98
N THR A 714 -78.13 -32.71 -17.74
CA THR A 714 -78.54 -33.99 -18.36
C THR A 714 -77.90 -34.12 -19.74
N LEU A 715 -77.22 -35.25 -19.97
CA LEU A 715 -76.78 -35.84 -21.26
C LEU A 715 -75.55 -35.20 -21.95
N PHE A 716 -74.36 -35.81 -21.80
CA PHE A 716 -73.83 -36.76 -22.78
C PHE A 716 -72.48 -37.38 -22.32
N PHE A 717 -72.51 -38.71 -22.11
CA PHE A 717 -71.49 -39.73 -22.43
C PHE A 717 -70.01 -39.49 -22.05
N HIS A 718 -69.37 -40.21 -21.12
CA HIS A 718 -69.15 -41.67 -21.05
C HIS A 718 -68.59 -42.27 -22.34
N TYR A 719 -67.25 -42.31 -22.48
CA TYR A 719 -66.39 -43.19 -23.31
C TYR A 719 -64.95 -42.63 -23.16
N LEU A 720 -63.86 -43.35 -22.89
CA LEU A 720 -63.54 -44.76 -22.75
C LEU A 720 -62.16 -44.79 -22.04
N LEU A 721 -62.01 -45.59 -20.98
CA LEU A 721 -60.72 -46.05 -20.49
C LEU A 721 -60.77 -47.60 -20.52
N TYR A 722 -59.77 -48.19 -21.18
CA TYR A 722 -59.31 -49.59 -21.16
C TYR A 722 -60.08 -50.72 -21.89
N SER A 723 -59.38 -51.35 -22.86
CA SER A 723 -59.26 -52.81 -23.10
C SER A 723 -58.18 -53.04 -24.19
N SER A 724 -56.96 -53.53 -23.88
CA SER A 724 -56.52 -54.95 -23.83
C SER A 724 -55.76 -55.41 -25.10
N CYS A 725 -54.43 -55.30 -25.08
CA CYS A 725 -53.41 -56.26 -25.56
C CYS A 725 -52.01 -55.69 -25.32
#